data_AF-A0AAN1X7L3-F1
#
_entry.id   AF-A0AAN1X7L3-F1
#
_cell.length_a   1.000
_cell.length_b   1.000
_cell.length_c   1.000
_cell.angle_alpha   90.00
_cell.angle_beta   90.00
_cell.angle_gamma   90.00
#
_symmetry.space_group_name_H-M   'P 1'
#
loop_
_entity.id
_entity.type
_entity.pdbx_description
1 polymer ?
#
loop_
_entity_poly.entity_id
_entity_poly.type
_entity_poly.pdbx_seq_one_letter_code
_entity_poly.pdbx_strand_id
1 'polypeptide(L)'
;MTTAKISRNDPCPCGSGKKYKQCCLERDKSAVSGQPAAAAAVAESFQAAMEHFQAGRLGEAEMVCRQILRVEPGQPDVLHMLGVIASQAGKYDTAVELFGDVLKMAPDFAQAHYNMANALKEMGKLDEAITSYRKAISRKPDYAKAYHNLADVLQTQGKLAEAAASYRAALRIDPGLADTQYSLGTALYEQGKLDEAVASYRKAIALKPGYAEAYNNLGTALKEQGLWQEAAESFEQATRCNPGHALAHFNRGIVLHQLKQYRTALESYDKAVALRPDDAVAYYNRGATLLCLDENLAALDSYDRAVALKPDYAEAYSNRGVVLQDLWRLDEALESLDRAIALKPDHAAAYWNKALLKILTGDFAAGWRLYEWRWKDCQKDQARDFAQPLWLGEQPVSGKTLLIHAEQGLGDVVQFCRYAPMAAALGARVVLEVHAPLVALLATLEGGCTIVEKGQPLPPFDLHCPVMSLPLAFKTTLANIPATVPYLHADAGKQLAWRRRLGDAAQPRVGLVWSGSATHKNDRNRSIPLQQLEPLLGLPLEFHALQSEVRRHDETALAAFGQIHLHQDELGDFSETAALLQQMDLVITVDTAVAHLAGAMGKPVWILLPFAPDYRWMLDRNDSPWYPSATLFRQPAAGDWPAVITNVGRELRSRYALQETGGHNMTMEKRQQHQEKPAPQEIDALVALFGQGRLVEAADRARAMTAGYPQYGFGWKALGAVYKQMGRSEDALAPMQKAALLTPGDVEVHYNLGVGMQDMGRLEEAEASYRQALKIDPAYADAHNNLGAVLHGLGRLEEAAASFRRALQIDPVCTGAQANLDALQHEMAQRTASAAMQQVPPAASANPYQLVDARHGRFLVSPHDVYLGRAVILYGEYGEIEWKFLEQLMQDGKDAVEVGANIGTHTVSMARKLAGMGRRLLAVEPQPVVFQNMCANLALNGLFNVVSENAACGDAPGWLTFEAPDYSRENNSGGVSMREDGSGSQRVRSVPLDDLVPGNFDVGLIKIDVEGFEQKVLEGATKTIARCRPAIYLENDRVEQSKALIEWLWAAGYKLWWHIPPLFNPGNFAGKSENIYGNVASFNMLALPTETAITVQGLTPVEDSGAHPLQH
;
A
#
# COMPACT_ATOMS: atom_id res chain seq x y z
N MET A 1 -79.78 -7.97 -39.25
CA MET A 1 -80.40 -7.75 -40.58
C MET A 1 -79.29 -7.52 -41.57
N THR A 2 -79.17 -8.40 -42.55
CA THR A 2 -78.12 -8.43 -43.58
C THR A 2 -78.30 -7.27 -44.56
N THR A 3 -77.48 -6.23 -44.45
CA THR A 3 -77.35 -5.22 -45.51
C THR A 3 -76.32 -5.70 -46.53
N ALA A 4 -76.81 -6.16 -47.67
CA ALA A 4 -75.95 -6.52 -48.80
C ALA A 4 -75.14 -5.29 -49.27
N LYS A 5 -73.82 -5.44 -49.40
CA LYS A 5 -72.94 -4.39 -49.95
C LYS A 5 -73.28 -4.17 -51.42
N ILE A 6 -73.87 -3.02 -51.74
CA ILE A 6 -74.11 -2.59 -53.13
C ILE A 6 -72.76 -2.23 -53.77
N SER A 7 -72.42 -2.89 -54.88
CA SER A 7 -71.19 -2.64 -55.62
C SER A 7 -71.28 -1.32 -56.40
N ARG A 8 -70.14 -0.66 -56.61
CA ARG A 8 -70.04 0.64 -57.32
C ARG A 8 -70.63 0.61 -58.73
N ASN A 9 -70.69 -0.57 -59.36
CA ASN A 9 -71.22 -0.75 -60.70
C ASN A 9 -72.65 -1.29 -60.75
N ASP A 10 -73.28 -1.54 -59.60
CA ASP A 10 -74.67 -1.98 -59.52
C ASP A 10 -75.63 -0.83 -59.85
N PRO A 11 -76.85 -1.11 -60.35
CA PRO A 11 -77.88 -0.10 -60.54
C PRO A 11 -78.19 0.61 -59.22
N CYS A 12 -78.28 1.94 -59.27
CA CYS A 12 -78.51 2.75 -58.09
C CYS A 12 -79.92 2.47 -57.52
N PRO A 13 -80.05 2.17 -56.22
CA PRO A 13 -81.33 1.78 -55.61
C PRO A 13 -82.39 2.89 -55.60
N CYS A 14 -82.03 4.13 -55.97
CA CYS A 14 -82.97 5.24 -56.14
C CYS A 14 -83.84 5.17 -57.41
N GLY A 15 -83.71 4.11 -58.22
CA GLY A 15 -84.56 3.88 -59.39
C GLY A 15 -84.19 4.70 -60.63
N SER A 16 -83.02 5.37 -60.64
CA SER A 16 -82.62 6.30 -61.71
C SER A 16 -82.10 5.64 -63.00
N GLY A 17 -81.98 4.31 -63.04
CA GLY A 17 -81.44 3.56 -64.19
C GLY A 17 -79.92 3.68 -64.40
N LYS A 18 -79.20 4.43 -63.56
CA LYS A 18 -77.72 4.62 -63.61
C LYS A 18 -76.99 3.80 -62.55
N LYS A 19 -75.67 3.59 -62.70
CA LYS A 19 -74.83 2.87 -61.71
C LYS A 19 -74.65 3.69 -60.43
N TYR A 20 -74.59 3.04 -59.26
CA TYR A 20 -74.55 3.68 -57.93
C TYR A 20 -73.42 4.72 -57.78
N LYS A 21 -72.24 4.44 -58.34
CA LYS A 21 -71.10 5.37 -58.32
C LYS A 21 -71.33 6.69 -59.06
N GLN A 22 -72.25 6.72 -60.03
CA GLN A 22 -72.54 7.86 -60.91
C GLN A 22 -73.83 8.60 -60.51
N CYS A 23 -74.34 8.35 -59.30
CA CYS A 23 -75.58 8.97 -58.84
C CYS A 23 -75.50 9.36 -57.36
N CYS A 24 -75.69 8.42 -56.44
CA CYS A 24 -75.75 8.74 -55.01
C CYS A 24 -74.37 8.82 -54.36
N LEU A 25 -73.36 8.11 -54.88
CA LEU A 25 -72.00 8.15 -54.33
C LEU A 25 -71.28 9.50 -54.59
N GLU A 26 -71.67 10.24 -55.63
CA GLU A 26 -71.11 11.56 -55.95
C GLU A 26 -71.87 12.72 -55.26
N ARG A 27 -73.12 12.50 -54.86
CA ARG A 27 -73.91 13.53 -54.15
C ARG A 27 -73.46 13.77 -52.71
N ASP A 28 -72.78 12.81 -52.07
CA ASP A 28 -72.20 12.99 -50.72
C ASP A 28 -71.00 13.94 -50.68
N LYS A 29 -70.53 14.44 -51.83
CA LYS A 29 -69.37 15.34 -51.91
C LYS A 29 -69.68 16.81 -52.18
N SER A 30 -70.94 17.23 -52.22
CA SER A 30 -71.24 18.63 -52.59
C SER A 30 -72.43 19.24 -51.86
N ALA A 31 -72.22 19.64 -50.61
CA ALA A 31 -72.80 20.82 -49.93
C ALA A 31 -72.09 20.90 -48.55
N VAL A 32 -71.17 21.83 -48.28
CA VAL A 32 -71.41 23.25 -47.96
C VAL A 32 -70.19 24.11 -48.36
N SER A 33 -70.51 25.33 -48.76
CA SER A 33 -69.73 26.41 -49.36
C SER A 33 -68.71 27.12 -48.44
N GLY A 34 -67.58 27.53 -49.03
CA GLY A 34 -67.08 28.91 -48.87
C GLY A 34 -65.87 29.19 -47.95
N GLN A 35 -64.75 28.47 -48.04
CA GLN A 35 -63.42 28.93 -47.52
C GLN A 35 -62.14 28.15 -47.99
N PRO A 36 -62.02 27.49 -49.17
CA PRO A 36 -61.11 26.33 -49.28
C PRO A 36 -59.64 26.61 -49.66
N ALA A 37 -59.30 27.75 -50.28
CA ALA A 37 -57.95 27.94 -50.85
C ALA A 37 -56.86 28.30 -49.81
N ALA A 38 -57.21 29.08 -48.77
CA ALA A 38 -56.26 29.48 -47.73
C ALA A 38 -55.99 28.35 -46.71
N ALA A 39 -57.02 27.60 -46.32
CA ALA A 39 -56.89 26.47 -45.39
C ALA A 39 -56.07 25.30 -45.97
N ALA A 40 -56.17 25.04 -47.27
CA ALA A 40 -55.34 24.04 -47.95
C ALA A 40 -53.85 24.45 -48.00
N ALA A 41 -53.56 25.72 -48.30
CA ALA A 41 -52.19 26.26 -48.32
C ALA A 41 -51.54 26.28 -46.92
N VAL A 42 -52.32 26.56 -45.88
CA VAL A 42 -51.92 26.45 -44.47
C VAL A 42 -51.56 25.00 -44.11
N ALA A 43 -52.39 24.04 -44.50
CA ALA A 43 -52.15 22.62 -44.22
C ALA A 43 -50.88 22.10 -44.91
N GLU A 44 -50.63 22.49 -46.17
CA GLU A 44 -49.40 22.19 -46.89
C GLU A 44 -48.16 22.83 -46.22
N SER A 45 -48.28 24.08 -45.78
CA SER A 45 -47.20 24.78 -45.07
C SER A 45 -46.90 24.14 -43.71
N PHE A 46 -47.93 23.71 -42.98
CA PHE A 46 -47.76 23.01 -41.70
C PHE A 46 -47.09 21.65 -41.89
N GLN A 47 -47.46 20.92 -42.94
CA GLN A 47 -46.81 19.67 -43.32
C GLN A 47 -45.32 19.88 -43.63
N ALA A 48 -44.97 20.94 -44.37
CA ALA A 48 -43.57 21.30 -44.62
C ALA A 48 -42.82 21.63 -43.32
N ALA A 49 -43.45 22.36 -42.39
CA ALA A 49 -42.86 22.66 -41.09
C ALA A 49 -42.61 21.37 -40.26
N MET A 50 -43.53 20.40 -40.31
CA MET A 50 -43.35 19.09 -39.67
C MET A 50 -42.20 18.29 -40.30
N GLU A 51 -42.02 18.34 -41.62
CA GLU A 51 -40.91 17.68 -42.31
C GLU A 51 -39.55 18.30 -41.93
N HIS A 52 -39.47 19.63 -41.83
CA HIS A 52 -38.30 20.31 -41.30
C HIS A 52 -38.01 19.90 -39.85
N PHE A 53 -39.05 19.84 -39.01
CA PHE A 53 -38.94 19.43 -37.61
C PHE A 53 -38.44 17.98 -37.48
N GLN A 54 -39.02 17.04 -38.21
CA GLN A 54 -38.62 15.62 -38.21
C GLN A 54 -37.19 15.42 -38.71
N ALA A 55 -36.70 16.29 -39.60
CA ALA A 55 -35.34 16.26 -40.09
C ALA A 55 -34.32 17.02 -39.22
N GLY A 56 -34.71 17.48 -38.02
CA GLY A 56 -33.84 18.22 -37.09
C GLY A 56 -33.55 19.67 -37.49
N ARG A 57 -34.18 20.17 -38.56
CA ARG A 57 -34.05 21.55 -39.06
C ARG A 57 -34.98 22.50 -38.30
N LEU A 58 -34.67 22.70 -37.02
CA LEU A 58 -35.54 23.43 -36.08
C LEU A 58 -35.73 24.91 -36.44
N GLY A 59 -34.71 25.56 -36.98
CA GLY A 59 -34.78 26.96 -37.40
C GLY A 59 -35.70 27.17 -38.60
N GLU A 60 -35.64 26.29 -39.60
CA GLU A 60 -36.54 26.33 -40.74
C GLU A 60 -37.98 25.96 -40.33
N ALA A 61 -38.16 24.96 -39.46
CA ALA A 61 -39.47 24.60 -38.92
C ALA A 61 -40.11 25.78 -38.15
N GLU A 62 -39.32 26.46 -37.30
CA GLU A 62 -39.78 27.64 -36.56
C GLU A 62 -40.20 28.77 -37.52
N MET A 63 -39.39 29.03 -38.54
CA MET A 63 -39.67 30.06 -39.54
C MET A 63 -40.99 29.80 -40.27
N VAL A 64 -41.22 28.57 -40.73
CA VAL A 64 -42.45 28.19 -41.44
C VAL A 64 -43.66 28.28 -40.51
N CYS A 65 -43.55 27.82 -39.25
CA CYS A 65 -44.60 27.99 -38.25
C CYS A 65 -44.97 29.46 -37.99
N ARG A 66 -43.98 30.34 -37.88
CA ARG A 66 -44.22 31.79 -37.69
C ARG A 66 -44.84 32.43 -38.93
N GLN A 67 -44.51 31.95 -40.13
CA GLN A 67 -45.16 32.40 -41.37
C GLN A 67 -46.64 32.00 -41.40
N ILE A 68 -46.97 30.76 -40.99
CA ILE A 68 -48.36 30.30 -40.87
C ILE A 68 -49.14 31.18 -39.90
N LEU A 69 -48.60 31.45 -38.71
CA LEU A 69 -49.26 32.28 -37.69
C LEU A 69 -49.38 33.76 -38.05
N ARG A 70 -48.60 34.28 -39.02
CA ARG A 70 -48.80 35.64 -39.57
C ARG A 70 -50.03 35.72 -40.47
N VAL A 71 -50.36 34.63 -41.15
CA VAL A 71 -51.52 34.54 -42.05
C VAL A 71 -52.77 34.17 -41.26
N GLU A 72 -52.64 33.25 -40.30
CA GLU A 72 -53.74 32.77 -39.46
C GLU A 72 -53.26 32.58 -38.00
N PRO A 73 -53.40 33.62 -37.14
CA PRO A 73 -52.84 33.62 -35.79
C PRO A 73 -53.46 32.58 -34.82
N GLY A 74 -54.57 31.95 -35.19
CA GLY A 74 -55.41 31.16 -34.29
C GLY A 74 -55.29 29.65 -34.48
N GLN A 75 -54.09 29.11 -34.70
CA GLN A 75 -53.88 27.67 -34.93
C GLN A 75 -53.18 26.97 -33.75
N PRO A 76 -53.91 26.20 -32.92
CA PRO A 76 -53.35 25.52 -31.75
C PRO A 76 -52.23 24.52 -32.08
N ASP A 77 -52.32 23.80 -33.20
CA ASP A 77 -51.32 22.80 -33.60
C ASP A 77 -49.98 23.44 -34.03
N VAL A 78 -50.05 24.61 -34.68
CA VAL A 78 -48.86 25.39 -35.09
C VAL A 78 -48.18 26.03 -33.88
N LEU A 79 -48.96 26.59 -32.96
CA LEU A 79 -48.47 27.12 -31.68
C LEU A 79 -47.87 26.02 -30.80
N HIS A 80 -48.49 24.84 -30.76
CA HIS A 80 -47.97 23.68 -30.05
C HIS A 80 -46.62 23.23 -30.62
N MET A 81 -46.48 23.16 -31.94
CA MET A 81 -45.20 22.82 -32.59
C MET A 81 -44.12 23.87 -32.30
N LEU A 82 -44.44 25.17 -32.30
CA LEU A 82 -43.51 26.21 -31.85
C LEU A 82 -43.10 26.05 -30.38
N GLY A 83 -44.03 25.70 -29.50
CA GLY A 83 -43.73 25.41 -28.09
C GLY A 83 -42.80 24.21 -27.93
N VAL A 84 -42.98 23.15 -28.74
CA VAL A 84 -42.08 21.99 -28.76
C VAL A 84 -40.69 22.38 -29.27
N ILE A 85 -40.60 23.15 -30.35
CA ILE A 85 -39.32 23.67 -30.88
C ILE A 85 -38.61 24.52 -29.84
N ALA A 86 -39.32 25.43 -29.17
CA ALA A 86 -38.77 26.26 -28.10
C ALA A 86 -38.24 25.42 -26.93
N SER A 87 -38.97 24.36 -26.54
CA SER A 87 -38.54 23.42 -25.49
C SER A 87 -37.27 22.65 -25.88
N GLN A 88 -37.18 22.17 -27.13
CA GLN A 88 -35.97 21.51 -27.65
C GLN A 88 -34.77 22.47 -27.75
N ALA A 89 -35.03 23.76 -27.94
CA ALA A 89 -34.00 24.81 -27.93
C ALA A 89 -33.63 25.31 -26.51
N GLY A 90 -34.15 24.69 -25.44
CA GLY A 90 -33.90 25.07 -24.05
C GLY A 90 -34.60 26.38 -23.61
N LYS A 91 -35.51 26.92 -24.42
CA LYS A 91 -36.26 28.16 -24.14
C LYS A 91 -37.57 27.84 -23.41
N TYR A 92 -37.46 27.34 -22.18
CA TYR A 92 -38.60 26.79 -21.44
C TYR A 92 -39.66 27.84 -21.08
N ASP A 93 -39.28 29.07 -20.73
CA ASP A 93 -40.25 30.16 -20.48
C ASP A 93 -41.13 30.42 -21.71
N THR A 94 -40.51 30.57 -22.88
CA THR A 94 -41.22 30.75 -24.16
C THR A 94 -42.08 29.54 -24.51
N ALA A 95 -41.61 28.33 -24.23
CA ALA A 95 -42.38 27.11 -24.44
C ALA A 95 -43.64 27.08 -23.56
N VAL A 96 -43.53 27.44 -22.28
CA VAL A 96 -44.67 27.51 -21.35
C VAL A 96 -45.69 28.58 -21.79
N GLU A 97 -45.24 29.75 -22.24
CA GLU A 97 -46.12 30.78 -22.80
C GLU A 97 -46.89 30.27 -24.02
N LEU A 98 -46.18 29.68 -24.99
CA LEU A 98 -46.77 29.13 -26.21
C LEU A 98 -47.75 28.00 -25.91
N PHE A 99 -47.43 27.07 -25.00
CA PHE A 99 -48.38 26.05 -24.55
C PHE A 99 -49.56 26.65 -23.79
N GLY A 100 -49.34 27.70 -22.99
CA GLY A 100 -50.40 28.44 -22.31
C GLY A 100 -51.39 29.05 -23.31
N ASP A 101 -50.89 29.62 -24.40
CA ASP A 101 -51.72 30.17 -25.48
C ASP A 101 -52.49 29.08 -26.23
N VAL A 102 -51.87 27.93 -26.50
CA VAL A 102 -52.57 26.74 -27.00
C VAL A 102 -53.73 26.35 -26.09
N LEU A 103 -53.50 26.34 -24.77
CA LEU A 103 -54.49 25.91 -23.78
C LEU A 103 -55.60 26.93 -23.52
N LYS A 104 -55.40 28.23 -23.79
CA LYS A 104 -56.47 29.23 -23.83
C LYS A 104 -57.46 28.94 -24.97
N MET A 105 -56.95 28.42 -26.09
CA MET A 105 -57.73 28.15 -27.30
C MET A 105 -58.34 26.74 -27.31
N ALA A 106 -57.58 25.76 -26.82
CA ALA A 106 -57.96 24.35 -26.77
C ALA A 106 -57.67 23.78 -25.37
N PRO A 107 -58.55 24.04 -24.37
CA PRO A 107 -58.31 23.62 -22.98
C PRO A 107 -58.14 22.10 -22.77
N ASP A 108 -58.68 21.30 -23.69
CA ASP A 108 -58.66 19.83 -23.62
C ASP A 108 -57.47 19.21 -24.36
N PHE A 109 -56.52 20.01 -24.85
CA PHE A 109 -55.35 19.54 -25.57
C PHE A 109 -54.34 18.86 -24.61
N ALA A 110 -54.52 17.56 -24.38
CA ALA A 110 -53.73 16.77 -23.43
C ALA A 110 -52.21 16.83 -23.69
N GLN A 111 -51.77 16.81 -24.96
CA GLN A 111 -50.36 16.88 -25.34
C GLN A 111 -49.73 18.24 -25.00
N ALA A 112 -50.50 19.33 -25.06
CA ALA A 112 -50.04 20.66 -24.67
C ALA A 112 -49.86 20.76 -23.14
N HIS A 113 -50.81 20.25 -22.35
CA HIS A 113 -50.65 20.14 -20.88
C HIS A 113 -49.42 19.30 -20.49
N TYR A 114 -49.19 18.17 -21.16
CA TYR A 114 -48.02 17.31 -20.91
C TYR A 114 -46.70 17.99 -21.28
N ASN A 115 -46.61 18.61 -22.46
CA ASN A 115 -45.37 19.29 -22.87
C ASN A 115 -45.10 20.55 -22.02
N MET A 116 -46.15 21.26 -21.60
CA MET A 116 -46.04 22.35 -20.63
C MET A 116 -45.53 21.84 -19.27
N ALA A 117 -46.02 20.70 -18.81
CA ALA A 117 -45.55 20.07 -17.58
C ALA A 117 -44.06 19.67 -17.65
N ASN A 118 -43.59 19.15 -18.79
CA ASN A 118 -42.17 18.86 -19.00
C ASN A 118 -41.33 20.15 -18.95
N ALA A 119 -41.75 21.22 -19.64
CA ALA A 119 -41.03 22.50 -19.59
C ALA A 119 -40.98 23.09 -18.17
N LEU A 120 -42.09 23.03 -17.43
CA LEU A 120 -42.15 23.44 -16.02
C LEU A 120 -41.24 22.60 -15.10
N LYS A 121 -41.11 21.29 -15.38
CA LYS A 121 -40.17 20.39 -14.68
C LYS A 121 -38.72 20.86 -14.89
N GLU A 122 -38.31 21.12 -16.12
CA GLU A 122 -36.96 21.61 -16.43
C GLU A 122 -36.67 22.98 -15.81
N MET A 123 -37.69 23.80 -15.61
CA MET A 123 -37.60 25.09 -14.88
C MET A 123 -37.59 24.95 -13.35
N GLY A 124 -37.69 23.73 -12.79
CA GLY A 124 -37.79 23.50 -11.35
C GLY A 124 -39.15 23.86 -10.73
N LYS A 125 -40.16 24.22 -11.52
CA LYS A 125 -41.52 24.58 -11.06
C LYS A 125 -42.37 23.31 -10.85
N LEU A 126 -41.96 22.48 -9.88
CA LEU A 126 -42.46 21.11 -9.71
C LEU A 126 -43.97 21.01 -9.41
N ASP A 127 -44.53 21.92 -8.59
CA ASP A 127 -45.97 21.88 -8.26
C ASP A 127 -46.86 22.26 -9.46
N GLU A 128 -46.42 23.22 -10.27
CA GLU A 128 -47.08 23.61 -11.51
C GLU A 128 -46.99 22.49 -12.56
N ALA A 129 -45.84 21.80 -12.61
CA ALA A 129 -45.64 20.62 -13.45
C ALA A 129 -46.60 19.48 -13.06
N ILE A 130 -46.71 19.15 -11.76
CA ILE A 130 -47.66 18.14 -11.24
C ILE A 130 -49.09 18.49 -11.63
N THR A 131 -49.48 19.75 -11.44
CA THR A 131 -50.82 20.22 -11.79
C THR A 131 -51.08 20.03 -13.29
N SER A 132 -50.11 20.36 -14.14
CA SER A 132 -50.21 20.24 -15.59
C SER A 132 -50.23 18.78 -16.06
N TYR A 133 -49.43 17.88 -15.44
CA TYR A 133 -49.52 16.44 -15.71
C TYR A 133 -50.88 15.86 -15.32
N ARG A 134 -51.42 16.21 -14.15
CA ARG A 134 -52.75 15.77 -13.72
C ARG A 134 -53.84 16.25 -14.68
N LYS A 135 -53.71 17.46 -15.22
CA LYS A 135 -54.61 17.95 -16.29
C LYS A 135 -54.47 17.11 -17.56
N ALA A 136 -53.25 16.86 -18.04
CA ALA A 136 -52.99 16.00 -19.20
C ALA A 136 -53.62 14.60 -19.03
N ILE A 137 -53.45 13.99 -17.86
CA ILE A 137 -54.01 12.68 -17.50
C ILE A 137 -55.54 12.70 -17.44
N SER A 138 -56.15 13.76 -16.88
CA SER A 138 -57.62 13.84 -16.81
C SER A 138 -58.28 13.97 -18.19
N ARG A 139 -57.54 14.50 -19.19
CA ARG A 139 -57.98 14.59 -20.58
C ARG A 139 -57.68 13.34 -21.38
N LYS A 140 -56.57 12.67 -21.07
CA LYS A 140 -56.15 11.43 -21.70
C LYS A 140 -55.76 10.39 -20.63
N PRO A 141 -56.73 9.59 -20.13
CA PRO A 141 -56.47 8.61 -19.07
C PRO A 141 -55.56 7.44 -19.47
N ASP A 142 -55.36 7.18 -20.76
CA ASP A 142 -54.45 6.16 -21.30
C ASP A 142 -53.05 6.74 -21.62
N TYR A 143 -52.65 7.84 -20.99
CA TYR A 143 -51.40 8.52 -21.26
C TYR A 143 -50.24 8.03 -20.38
N ALA A 144 -49.70 6.84 -20.68
CA ALA A 144 -48.62 6.21 -19.89
C ALA A 144 -47.42 7.14 -19.62
N LYS A 145 -46.94 7.88 -20.62
CA LYS A 145 -45.83 8.85 -20.48
C LYS A 145 -46.12 9.96 -19.47
N ALA A 146 -47.36 10.46 -19.41
CA ALA A 146 -47.75 11.49 -18.45
C ALA A 146 -47.78 10.95 -17.02
N TYR A 147 -48.21 9.69 -16.82
CA TYR A 147 -48.15 9.03 -15.51
C TYR A 147 -46.71 8.78 -15.04
N HIS A 148 -45.82 8.35 -15.94
CA HIS A 148 -44.40 8.14 -15.64
C HIS A 148 -43.73 9.46 -15.25
N ASN A 149 -43.83 10.51 -16.08
CA ASN A 149 -43.19 11.79 -15.78
C ASN A 149 -43.80 12.49 -14.54
N LEU A 150 -45.10 12.30 -14.27
CA LEU A 150 -45.72 12.74 -13.02
C LEU A 150 -45.07 12.02 -11.82
N ALA A 151 -44.86 10.72 -11.93
CA ALA A 151 -44.24 9.92 -10.89
C ALA A 151 -42.80 10.35 -10.60
N ASP A 152 -41.98 10.64 -11.62
CA ASP A 152 -40.63 11.19 -11.46
C ASP A 152 -40.62 12.48 -10.62
N VAL A 153 -41.55 13.40 -10.93
CA VAL A 153 -41.65 14.68 -10.22
C VAL A 153 -42.14 14.48 -8.78
N LEU A 154 -43.11 13.58 -8.56
CA LEU A 154 -43.58 13.21 -7.22
C LEU A 154 -42.47 12.56 -6.39
N GLN A 155 -41.64 11.71 -7.01
CA GLN A 155 -40.49 11.08 -6.36
C GLN A 155 -39.43 12.12 -5.98
N THR A 156 -39.13 13.06 -6.87
CA THR A 156 -38.21 14.19 -6.59
C THR A 156 -38.69 15.05 -5.41
N GLN A 157 -40.00 15.18 -5.22
CA GLN A 157 -40.60 15.86 -4.06
C GLN A 157 -40.68 14.98 -2.78
N GLY A 158 -40.18 13.74 -2.80
CA GLY A 158 -40.28 12.78 -1.69
C GLY A 158 -41.69 12.21 -1.48
N LYS A 159 -42.65 12.44 -2.38
CA LYS A 159 -44.01 11.88 -2.33
C LYS A 159 -44.04 10.45 -2.88
N LEU A 160 -43.25 9.57 -2.26
CA LEU A 160 -42.92 8.24 -2.78
C LEU A 160 -44.15 7.34 -3.01
N ALA A 161 -45.13 7.39 -2.12
CA ALA A 161 -46.35 6.58 -2.24
C ALA A 161 -47.20 6.98 -3.47
N GLU A 162 -47.34 8.29 -3.72
CA GLU A 162 -48.04 8.82 -4.90
C GLU A 162 -47.26 8.54 -6.19
N ALA A 163 -45.92 8.62 -6.13
CA ALA A 163 -45.04 8.25 -7.25
C ALA A 163 -45.22 6.78 -7.63
N ALA A 164 -45.13 5.86 -6.66
CA ALA A 164 -45.33 4.43 -6.90
C ALA A 164 -46.74 4.11 -7.45
N ALA A 165 -47.78 4.79 -6.96
CA ALA A 165 -49.13 4.66 -7.51
C ALA A 165 -49.22 5.13 -8.97
N SER A 166 -48.53 6.22 -9.31
CA SER A 166 -48.49 6.79 -10.66
C SER A 166 -47.68 5.91 -11.62
N TYR A 167 -46.52 5.37 -11.21
CA TYR A 167 -45.79 4.37 -12.01
C TYR A 167 -46.61 3.10 -12.26
N ARG A 168 -47.31 2.58 -11.23
CA ARG A 168 -48.23 1.43 -11.42
C ARG A 168 -49.38 1.76 -12.38
N ALA A 169 -49.84 3.01 -12.42
CA ALA A 169 -50.83 3.44 -13.42
C ALA A 169 -50.25 3.43 -14.83
N ALA A 170 -49.04 3.95 -15.03
CA ALA A 170 -48.34 3.87 -16.32
C ALA A 170 -48.17 2.42 -16.79
N LEU A 171 -47.74 1.52 -15.89
CA LEU A 171 -47.51 0.10 -16.19
C LEU A 171 -48.78 -0.73 -16.41
N ARG A 172 -49.94 -0.26 -15.93
CA ARG A 172 -51.23 -0.86 -16.29
C ARG A 172 -51.63 -0.54 -17.72
N ILE A 173 -51.22 0.61 -18.23
CA ILE A 173 -51.49 1.04 -19.61
C ILE A 173 -50.50 0.37 -20.56
N ASP A 174 -49.20 0.39 -20.21
CA ASP A 174 -48.14 -0.24 -20.99
C ASP A 174 -47.20 -1.04 -20.06
N PRO A 175 -47.37 -2.38 -19.97
CA PRO A 175 -46.52 -3.24 -19.16
C PRO A 175 -45.08 -3.37 -19.67
N GLY A 176 -44.78 -2.97 -20.91
CA GLY A 176 -43.48 -3.13 -21.56
C GLY A 176 -42.44 -2.07 -21.20
N LEU A 177 -42.80 -1.09 -20.37
CA LEU A 177 -41.94 0.03 -19.99
C LEU A 177 -40.90 -0.37 -18.93
N ALA A 178 -39.76 -0.90 -19.40
CA ALA A 178 -38.66 -1.33 -18.53
C ALA A 178 -38.16 -0.21 -17.59
N ASP A 179 -38.00 1.02 -18.10
CA ASP A 179 -37.54 2.17 -17.30
C ASP A 179 -38.56 2.58 -16.22
N THR A 180 -39.85 2.42 -16.51
CA THR A 180 -40.93 2.66 -15.53
C THR A 180 -40.96 1.56 -14.46
N GLN A 181 -40.70 0.29 -14.81
CA GLN A 181 -40.54 -0.79 -13.82
C GLN A 181 -39.32 -0.55 -12.92
N TYR A 182 -38.20 -0.11 -13.49
CA TYR A 182 -37.00 0.26 -12.75
C TYR A 182 -37.28 1.41 -11.77
N SER A 183 -37.88 2.50 -12.25
CA SER A 183 -38.20 3.68 -11.44
C SER A 183 -39.21 3.38 -10.33
N LEU A 184 -40.18 2.49 -10.59
CA LEU A 184 -41.07 1.95 -9.55
C LEU A 184 -40.26 1.20 -8.48
N GLY A 185 -39.31 0.36 -8.89
CA GLY A 185 -38.41 -0.33 -7.97
C GLY A 185 -37.62 0.64 -7.07
N THR A 186 -37.10 1.72 -7.64
CA THR A 186 -36.38 2.77 -6.88
C THR A 186 -37.29 3.47 -5.88
N ALA A 187 -38.49 3.89 -6.28
CA ALA A 187 -39.45 4.52 -5.38
C ALA A 187 -39.93 3.58 -4.25
N LEU A 188 -39.98 2.27 -4.49
CA LEU A 188 -40.32 1.26 -3.47
C LEU A 188 -39.16 0.98 -2.52
N TYR A 189 -37.92 0.97 -3.03
CA TYR A 189 -36.71 0.86 -2.23
C TYR A 189 -36.58 2.04 -1.26
N GLU A 190 -36.79 3.28 -1.73
CA GLU A 190 -36.80 4.48 -0.89
C GLU A 190 -37.93 4.49 0.16
N GLN A 191 -39.02 3.72 -0.05
CA GLN A 191 -40.07 3.49 0.95
C GLN A 191 -39.71 2.41 1.99
N GLY A 192 -38.57 1.73 1.85
CA GLY A 192 -38.20 0.56 2.66
C GLY A 192 -38.94 -0.73 2.28
N LYS A 193 -39.66 -0.76 1.14
CA LYS A 193 -40.42 -1.94 0.68
C LYS A 193 -39.53 -2.84 -0.19
N LEU A 194 -38.53 -3.44 0.44
CA LEU A 194 -37.45 -4.16 -0.24
C LEU A 194 -37.95 -5.31 -1.14
N ASP A 195 -38.92 -6.12 -0.68
CA ASP A 195 -39.45 -7.24 -1.48
C ASP A 195 -40.15 -6.78 -2.77
N GLU A 196 -40.95 -5.71 -2.68
CA GLU A 196 -41.62 -5.15 -3.85
C GLU A 196 -40.62 -4.47 -4.81
N ALA A 197 -39.56 -3.86 -4.27
CA ALA A 197 -38.48 -3.27 -5.07
C ALA A 197 -37.72 -4.34 -5.86
N VAL A 198 -37.30 -5.44 -5.20
CA VAL A 198 -36.65 -6.60 -5.83
C VAL A 198 -37.51 -7.17 -6.95
N ALA A 199 -38.81 -7.35 -6.70
CA ALA A 199 -39.74 -7.84 -7.73
C ALA A 199 -39.85 -6.89 -8.93
N SER A 200 -39.81 -5.58 -8.70
CA SER A 200 -39.89 -4.56 -9.75
C SER A 200 -38.60 -4.50 -10.58
N TYR A 201 -37.41 -4.57 -9.95
CA TYR A 201 -36.13 -4.63 -10.64
C TYR A 201 -35.99 -5.90 -11.49
N ARG A 202 -36.37 -7.07 -10.97
CA ARG A 202 -36.38 -8.34 -11.74
C ARG A 202 -37.26 -8.24 -12.99
N LYS A 203 -38.42 -7.58 -12.90
CA LYS A 203 -39.28 -7.30 -14.07
C LYS A 203 -38.62 -6.34 -15.06
N ALA A 204 -37.98 -5.27 -14.60
CA ALA A 204 -37.25 -4.35 -15.45
C ALA A 204 -36.12 -5.06 -16.23
N ILE A 205 -35.38 -5.93 -15.55
CA ILE A 205 -34.32 -6.77 -16.15
C ILE A 205 -34.89 -7.78 -17.15
N ALA A 206 -36.03 -8.41 -16.85
CA ALA A 206 -36.68 -9.33 -17.79
C ALA A 206 -37.11 -8.63 -19.09
N LEU A 207 -37.51 -7.36 -19.01
CA LEU A 207 -37.85 -6.53 -20.17
C LEU A 207 -36.60 -6.00 -20.90
N LYS A 208 -35.52 -5.71 -20.17
CA LYS A 208 -34.24 -5.19 -20.69
C LYS A 208 -33.06 -5.93 -20.03
N PRO A 209 -32.60 -7.06 -20.59
CA PRO A 209 -31.54 -7.88 -19.98
C PRO A 209 -30.17 -7.19 -19.85
N GLY A 210 -29.92 -6.09 -20.57
CA GLY A 210 -28.68 -5.31 -20.47
C GLY A 210 -28.76 -4.13 -19.49
N TYR A 211 -29.74 -4.10 -18.58
CA TYR A 211 -30.00 -2.94 -17.71
C TYR A 211 -29.08 -2.93 -16.48
N ALA A 212 -27.87 -2.41 -16.64
CA ALA A 212 -26.84 -2.38 -15.61
C ALA A 212 -27.30 -1.72 -14.29
N GLU A 213 -27.99 -0.57 -14.38
CA GLU A 213 -28.51 0.17 -13.23
C GLU A 213 -29.54 -0.65 -12.44
N ALA A 214 -30.42 -1.37 -13.14
CA ALA A 214 -31.41 -2.25 -12.51
C ALA A 214 -30.75 -3.43 -11.79
N TYR A 215 -29.69 -4.02 -12.35
CA TYR A 215 -28.90 -5.05 -11.69
C TYR A 215 -28.16 -4.51 -10.45
N ASN A 216 -27.57 -3.31 -10.52
CA ASN A 216 -26.92 -2.68 -9.37
C ASN A 216 -27.92 -2.40 -8.23
N ASN A 217 -29.09 -1.87 -8.54
CA ASN A 217 -30.10 -1.55 -7.53
C ASN A 217 -30.77 -2.80 -6.97
N LEU A 218 -30.94 -3.85 -7.78
CA LEU A 218 -31.34 -5.18 -7.33
C LEU A 218 -30.32 -5.73 -6.32
N GLY A 219 -29.02 -5.71 -6.66
CA GLY A 219 -27.96 -6.16 -5.77
C GLY A 219 -27.93 -5.38 -4.45
N THR A 220 -28.19 -4.08 -4.51
CA THR A 220 -28.25 -3.22 -3.32
C THR A 220 -29.42 -3.59 -2.40
N ALA A 221 -30.61 -3.82 -2.96
CA ALA A 221 -31.76 -4.27 -2.18
C ALA A 221 -31.54 -5.67 -1.57
N LEU A 222 -30.96 -6.61 -2.32
CA LEU A 222 -30.65 -7.96 -1.84
C LEU A 222 -29.59 -7.95 -0.72
N LYS A 223 -28.59 -7.07 -0.82
CA LYS A 223 -27.58 -6.83 0.21
C LYS A 223 -28.25 -6.40 1.53
N GLU A 224 -29.21 -5.48 1.48
CA GLU A 224 -29.94 -5.02 2.67
C GLU A 224 -30.83 -6.10 3.29
N GLN A 225 -31.30 -7.06 2.49
CA GLN A 225 -32.00 -8.24 2.98
C GLN A 225 -31.05 -9.31 3.56
N GLY A 226 -29.72 -9.11 3.49
CA GLY A 226 -28.72 -10.09 3.93
C GLY A 226 -28.53 -11.27 2.96
N LEU A 227 -29.09 -11.18 1.74
CA LEU A 227 -28.95 -12.19 0.69
C LEU A 227 -27.63 -11.98 -0.09
N TRP A 228 -26.50 -12.21 0.60
CA TRP A 228 -25.17 -11.84 0.12
C TRP A 228 -24.78 -12.49 -1.22
N GLN A 229 -25.10 -13.76 -1.43
CA GLN A 229 -24.75 -14.44 -2.69
C GLN A 229 -25.54 -13.91 -3.89
N GLU A 230 -26.88 -13.76 -3.76
CA GLU A 230 -27.71 -13.20 -4.83
C GLU A 230 -27.33 -11.73 -5.14
N ALA A 231 -26.92 -10.97 -4.12
CA ALA A 231 -26.40 -9.62 -4.30
C ALA A 231 -25.10 -9.62 -5.13
N ALA A 232 -24.15 -10.51 -4.81
CA ALA A 232 -22.90 -10.63 -5.56
C ALA A 232 -23.13 -10.97 -7.04
N GLU A 233 -24.03 -11.92 -7.32
CA GLU A 233 -24.44 -12.30 -8.69
C GLU A 233 -25.05 -11.11 -9.43
N SER A 234 -25.92 -10.35 -8.76
CA SER A 234 -26.56 -9.16 -9.35
C SER A 234 -25.54 -8.07 -9.71
N PHE A 235 -24.58 -7.79 -8.82
CA PHE A 235 -23.51 -6.83 -9.12
C PHE A 235 -22.57 -7.33 -10.23
N GLU A 236 -22.29 -8.63 -10.28
CA GLU A 236 -21.52 -9.20 -11.38
C GLU A 236 -22.23 -8.98 -12.73
N GLN A 237 -23.54 -9.22 -12.81
CA GLN A 237 -24.31 -8.91 -14.03
C GLN A 237 -24.30 -7.42 -14.36
N ALA A 238 -24.41 -6.53 -13.37
CA ALA A 238 -24.28 -5.08 -13.58
C ALA A 238 -22.94 -4.72 -14.24
N THR A 239 -21.84 -5.25 -13.72
CA THR A 239 -20.48 -5.01 -14.25
C THR A 239 -20.23 -5.66 -15.62
N ARG A 240 -20.94 -6.75 -15.94
CA ARG A 240 -20.89 -7.35 -17.29
C ARG A 240 -21.68 -6.53 -18.30
N CYS A 241 -22.84 -6.01 -17.92
CA CYS A 241 -23.67 -5.15 -18.77
C CYS A 241 -22.97 -3.81 -19.03
N ASN A 242 -22.32 -3.24 -18.01
CA ASN A 242 -21.54 -2.02 -18.13
C ASN A 242 -20.21 -2.15 -17.34
N PRO A 243 -19.10 -2.50 -18.02
CA PRO A 243 -17.79 -2.60 -17.39
C PRO A 243 -17.28 -1.29 -16.75
N GLY A 244 -17.77 -0.13 -17.20
CA GLY A 244 -17.43 1.20 -16.66
C GLY A 244 -18.28 1.63 -15.46
N HIS A 245 -19.18 0.78 -14.95
CA HIS A 245 -20.06 1.12 -13.83
C HIS A 245 -19.34 1.03 -12.47
N ALA A 246 -18.57 2.08 -12.14
CA ALA A 246 -17.74 2.16 -10.93
C ALA A 246 -18.46 1.78 -9.62
N LEU A 247 -19.69 2.26 -9.42
CA LEU A 247 -20.49 1.96 -8.23
C LEU A 247 -20.85 0.47 -8.09
N ALA A 248 -20.99 -0.25 -9.21
CA ALA A 248 -21.33 -1.68 -9.18
C ALA A 248 -20.09 -2.50 -8.82
N HIS A 249 -18.91 -2.13 -9.32
CA HIS A 249 -17.64 -2.71 -8.89
C HIS A 249 -17.40 -2.48 -7.40
N PHE A 250 -17.62 -1.27 -6.90
CA PHE A 250 -17.49 -0.95 -5.47
C PHE A 250 -18.44 -1.79 -4.60
N ASN A 251 -19.73 -1.84 -4.97
CA ASN A 251 -20.73 -2.63 -4.23
C ASN A 251 -20.47 -4.13 -4.30
N ARG A 252 -19.97 -4.64 -5.45
CA ARG A 252 -19.52 -6.02 -5.60
C ARG A 252 -18.38 -6.31 -4.62
N GLY A 253 -17.40 -5.41 -4.53
CA GLY A 253 -16.29 -5.49 -3.57
C GLY A 253 -16.78 -5.64 -2.12
N ILE A 254 -17.76 -4.82 -1.71
CA ILE A 254 -18.34 -4.89 -0.34
C ILE A 254 -18.92 -6.26 -0.05
N VAL A 255 -19.76 -6.77 -0.95
CA VAL A 255 -20.44 -8.04 -0.75
C VAL A 255 -19.45 -9.21 -0.76
N LEU A 256 -18.47 -9.18 -1.66
CA LEU A 256 -17.42 -10.21 -1.73
C LEU A 256 -16.52 -10.20 -0.49
N HIS A 257 -16.21 -9.02 0.07
CA HIS A 257 -15.51 -8.89 1.35
C HIS A 257 -16.30 -9.56 2.47
N GLN A 258 -17.61 -9.31 2.57
CA GLN A 258 -18.49 -9.92 3.56
C GLN A 258 -18.55 -11.46 3.42
N LEU A 259 -18.48 -11.96 2.18
CA LEU A 259 -18.38 -13.39 1.85
C LEU A 259 -16.97 -13.97 2.07
N LYS A 260 -16.01 -13.18 2.57
CA LYS A 260 -14.59 -13.54 2.77
C LYS A 260 -13.86 -13.95 1.48
N GLN A 261 -14.36 -13.53 0.33
CA GLN A 261 -13.74 -13.74 -0.97
C GLN A 261 -12.79 -12.58 -1.29
N TYR A 262 -11.75 -12.41 -0.46
CA TYR A 262 -10.95 -11.19 -0.41
C TYR A 262 -10.20 -10.86 -1.73
N ARG A 263 -9.64 -11.85 -2.44
CA ARG A 263 -8.98 -11.58 -3.74
C ARG A 263 -9.96 -11.05 -4.79
N THR A 264 -11.12 -11.67 -4.94
CA THR A 264 -12.15 -11.21 -5.89
C THR A 264 -12.74 -9.86 -5.48
N ALA A 265 -12.83 -9.60 -4.17
CA ALA A 265 -13.22 -8.29 -3.66
C ALA A 265 -12.18 -7.23 -4.05
N LEU A 266 -10.89 -7.51 -3.88
CA LEU A 266 -9.79 -6.62 -4.27
C LEU A 266 -9.85 -6.27 -5.77
N GLU A 267 -10.01 -7.26 -6.66
CA GLU A 267 -10.16 -7.01 -8.11
C GLU A 267 -11.33 -6.06 -8.43
N SER A 268 -12.41 -6.13 -7.64
CA SER A 268 -13.57 -5.26 -7.81
C SER A 268 -13.27 -3.85 -7.31
N TYR A 269 -12.57 -3.73 -6.17
CA TYR A 269 -12.14 -2.43 -5.66
C TYR A 269 -11.11 -1.76 -6.56
N ASP A 270 -10.15 -2.50 -7.12
CA ASP A 270 -9.16 -1.99 -8.09
C ASP A 270 -9.86 -1.35 -9.30
N LYS A 271 -10.87 -2.03 -9.86
CA LYS A 271 -11.68 -1.47 -10.95
C LYS A 271 -12.48 -0.24 -10.50
N ALA A 272 -13.04 -0.27 -9.30
CA ALA A 272 -13.81 0.86 -8.77
C ALA A 272 -12.95 2.12 -8.63
N VAL A 273 -11.75 2.01 -8.04
CA VAL A 273 -10.84 3.15 -7.85
C VAL A 273 -10.18 3.59 -9.16
N ALA A 274 -9.97 2.68 -10.11
CA ALA A 274 -9.50 3.06 -11.46
C ALA A 274 -10.55 3.88 -12.22
N LEU A 275 -11.84 3.57 -12.06
CA LEU A 275 -12.93 4.28 -12.70
C LEU A 275 -13.30 5.58 -11.97
N ARG A 276 -13.13 5.64 -10.65
CA ARG A 276 -13.36 6.82 -9.80
C ARG A 276 -12.19 7.00 -8.80
N PRO A 277 -11.10 7.68 -9.21
CA PRO A 277 -9.90 7.85 -8.39
C PRO A 277 -10.06 8.87 -7.24
N ASP A 278 -11.22 9.49 -7.11
CA ASP A 278 -11.61 10.45 -6.08
C ASP A 278 -12.52 9.84 -4.99
N ASP A 279 -12.80 8.54 -5.04
CA ASP A 279 -13.68 7.85 -4.08
C ASP A 279 -12.90 7.37 -2.83
N ALA A 280 -12.83 8.23 -1.80
CA ALA A 280 -12.14 7.92 -0.54
C ALA A 280 -12.67 6.65 0.15
N VAL A 281 -13.97 6.35 0.03
CA VAL A 281 -14.59 5.17 0.67
C VAL A 281 -14.19 3.89 -0.06
N ALA A 282 -14.04 3.94 -1.38
CA ALA A 282 -13.49 2.83 -2.16
C ALA A 282 -12.05 2.48 -1.75
N TYR A 283 -11.19 3.49 -1.59
CA TYR A 283 -9.82 3.29 -1.11
C TYR A 283 -9.77 2.74 0.33
N TYR A 284 -10.60 3.25 1.24
CA TYR A 284 -10.70 2.71 2.61
C TYR A 284 -11.08 1.22 2.63
N ASN A 285 -12.12 0.82 1.86
CA ASN A 285 -12.57 -0.57 1.81
C ASN A 285 -11.57 -1.49 1.08
N ARG A 286 -10.86 -0.96 0.08
CA ARG A 286 -9.73 -1.63 -0.57
C ARG A 286 -8.62 -1.90 0.44
N GLY A 287 -8.22 -0.90 1.23
CA GLY A 287 -7.22 -1.05 2.29
C GLY A 287 -7.61 -2.10 3.33
N ALA A 288 -8.88 -2.11 3.76
CA ALA A 288 -9.38 -3.14 4.67
C ALA A 288 -9.32 -4.56 4.09
N THR A 289 -9.59 -4.70 2.79
CA THR A 289 -9.48 -5.98 2.09
C THR A 289 -8.03 -6.43 1.94
N LEU A 290 -7.11 -5.51 1.65
CA LEU A 290 -5.67 -5.77 1.56
C LEU A 290 -5.07 -6.18 2.90
N LEU A 291 -5.52 -5.56 4.00
CA LEU A 291 -5.16 -5.99 5.34
C LEU A 291 -5.62 -7.43 5.61
N CYS A 292 -6.83 -7.81 5.17
CA CYS A 292 -7.28 -9.21 5.23
C CYS A 292 -6.46 -10.16 4.34
N LEU A 293 -5.68 -9.66 3.38
CA LEU A 293 -4.78 -10.45 2.53
C LEU A 293 -3.31 -10.43 3.00
N ASP A 294 -2.99 -9.74 4.11
CA ASP A 294 -1.63 -9.49 4.60
C ASP A 294 -0.76 -8.65 3.65
N GLU A 295 -1.39 -7.90 2.74
CA GLU A 295 -0.71 -6.99 1.80
C GLU A 295 -0.55 -5.59 2.43
N ASN A 296 0.19 -5.54 3.54
CA ASN A 296 0.22 -4.38 4.46
C ASN A 296 0.70 -3.07 3.80
N LEU A 297 1.69 -3.13 2.90
CA LEU A 297 2.16 -1.94 2.18
C LEU A 297 1.09 -1.39 1.23
N ALA A 298 0.44 -2.24 0.44
CA ALA A 298 -0.64 -1.81 -0.44
C ALA A 298 -1.89 -1.36 0.35
N ALA A 299 -2.12 -1.95 1.52
CA ALA A 299 -3.16 -1.49 2.45
C ALA A 299 -2.85 -0.08 2.95
N LEU A 300 -1.59 0.20 3.32
CA LEU A 300 -1.13 1.54 3.73
C LEU A 300 -1.37 2.56 2.61
N ASP A 301 -0.92 2.27 1.39
CA ASP A 301 -1.14 3.15 0.22
C ASP A 301 -2.62 3.48 0.00
N SER A 302 -3.50 2.48 0.21
CA SER A 302 -4.94 2.68 0.09
C SER A 302 -5.49 3.57 1.20
N TYR A 303 -5.01 3.41 2.44
CA TYR A 303 -5.43 4.26 3.55
C TYR A 303 -4.89 5.68 3.43
N ASP A 304 -3.63 5.85 3.00
CA ASP A 304 -3.01 7.15 2.69
C ASP A 304 -3.87 7.88 1.65
N ARG A 305 -4.23 7.20 0.55
CA ARG A 305 -5.10 7.79 -0.47
C ARG A 305 -6.48 8.14 0.06
N ALA A 306 -7.07 7.31 0.93
CA ALA A 306 -8.37 7.57 1.54
C ALA A 306 -8.34 8.81 2.45
N VAL A 307 -7.29 8.99 3.27
CA VAL A 307 -7.18 10.16 4.17
C VAL A 307 -6.75 11.43 3.43
N ALA A 308 -6.01 11.32 2.31
CA ALA A 308 -5.69 12.43 1.44
C ALA A 308 -6.94 12.98 0.74
N LEU A 309 -7.81 12.09 0.23
CA LEU A 309 -9.08 12.47 -0.38
C LEU A 309 -10.11 12.97 0.64
N LYS A 310 -10.08 12.39 1.86
CA LYS A 310 -10.99 12.75 2.95
C LYS A 310 -10.22 12.93 4.28
N PRO A 311 -9.69 14.14 4.55
CA PRO A 311 -8.88 14.41 5.75
C PRO A 311 -9.60 14.30 7.09
N ASP A 312 -10.94 14.22 7.10
CA ASP A 312 -11.79 14.02 8.29
C ASP A 312 -12.27 12.56 8.45
N TYR A 313 -11.65 11.60 7.76
CA TYR A 313 -12.05 10.19 7.81
C TYR A 313 -11.44 9.43 9.00
N ALA A 314 -12.03 9.58 10.18
CA ALA A 314 -11.54 8.99 11.43
C ALA A 314 -11.31 7.46 11.35
N GLU A 315 -12.23 6.70 10.75
CA GLU A 315 -12.10 5.24 10.60
C GLU A 315 -10.88 4.84 9.73
N ALA A 316 -10.57 5.63 8.69
CA ALA A 316 -9.39 5.38 7.85
C ALA A 316 -8.10 5.61 8.61
N TYR A 317 -8.00 6.69 9.40
CA TYR A 317 -6.84 6.92 10.29
C TYR A 317 -6.67 5.82 11.34
N SER A 318 -7.77 5.31 11.92
CA SER A 318 -7.70 4.21 12.88
C SER A 318 -7.12 2.94 12.25
N ASN A 319 -7.58 2.56 11.06
CA ASN A 319 -7.08 1.36 10.36
C ASN A 319 -5.68 1.56 9.78
N ARG A 320 -5.35 2.78 9.33
CA ARG A 320 -3.98 3.16 8.96
C ARG A 320 -3.02 2.93 10.13
N GLY A 321 -3.40 3.32 11.34
CA GLY A 321 -2.60 3.08 12.55
C GLY A 321 -2.35 1.60 12.82
N VAL A 322 -3.33 0.72 12.57
CA VAL A 322 -3.16 -0.74 12.69
C VAL A 322 -2.15 -1.27 11.67
N VAL A 323 -2.30 -0.89 10.40
CA VAL A 323 -1.36 -1.29 9.33
C VAL A 323 0.06 -0.79 9.61
N LEU A 324 0.22 0.44 10.08
CA LEU A 324 1.53 1.00 10.43
C LEU A 324 2.16 0.24 11.60
N GLN A 325 1.36 -0.21 12.57
CA GLN A 325 1.85 -1.08 13.63
C GLN A 325 2.37 -2.42 13.07
N ASP A 326 1.64 -3.05 12.15
CA ASP A 326 2.06 -4.30 11.51
C ASP A 326 3.32 -4.13 10.63
N LEU A 327 3.55 -2.92 10.12
CA LEU A 327 4.75 -2.52 9.37
C LEU A 327 5.91 -2.01 10.26
N TRP A 328 5.75 -2.03 11.59
CA TRP A 328 6.73 -1.51 12.55
C TRP A 328 6.99 0.00 12.50
N ARG A 329 6.06 0.78 11.93
CA ARG A 329 6.10 2.24 11.86
C ARG A 329 5.32 2.85 13.02
N LEU A 330 5.80 2.62 14.23
CA LEU A 330 5.04 2.80 15.48
C LEU A 330 4.72 4.26 15.82
N ASP A 331 5.62 5.19 15.52
CA ASP A 331 5.37 6.62 15.75
C ASP A 331 4.24 7.13 14.84
N GLU A 332 4.28 6.79 13.56
CA GLU A 332 3.21 7.12 12.61
C GLU A 332 1.89 6.42 12.93
N ALA A 333 1.96 5.20 13.50
CA ALA A 333 0.79 4.51 14.01
C ALA A 333 0.13 5.30 15.15
N LEU A 334 0.93 5.79 16.12
CA LEU A 334 0.45 6.65 17.20
C LEU A 334 -0.15 7.95 16.67
N GLU A 335 0.51 8.62 15.73
CA GLU A 335 0.00 9.85 15.10
C GLU A 335 -1.34 9.63 14.39
N SER A 336 -1.46 8.53 13.66
CA SER A 336 -2.71 8.15 12.97
C SER A 336 -3.84 7.91 13.96
N LEU A 337 -3.57 7.18 15.05
CA LEU A 337 -4.56 6.91 16.09
C LEU A 337 -4.96 8.19 16.83
N ASP A 338 -4.01 9.10 17.09
CA ASP A 338 -4.27 10.39 17.70
C ASP A 338 -5.10 11.30 16.80
N ARG A 339 -4.86 11.25 15.48
CA ARG A 339 -5.70 11.94 14.50
C ARG A 339 -7.11 11.38 14.46
N ALA A 340 -7.27 10.05 14.48
CA ALA A 340 -8.58 9.40 14.54
C ALA A 340 -9.37 9.81 15.79
N ILE A 341 -8.72 9.85 16.95
CA ILE A 341 -9.32 10.28 18.22
C ILE A 341 -9.66 11.78 18.21
N ALA A 342 -8.80 12.62 17.64
CA ALA A 342 -9.06 14.06 17.52
C ALA A 342 -10.28 14.35 16.62
N LEU A 343 -10.44 13.60 15.53
CA LEU A 343 -11.59 13.72 14.63
C LEU A 343 -12.87 13.15 15.25
N LYS A 344 -12.75 12.05 16.00
CA LYS A 344 -13.88 11.34 16.63
C LYS A 344 -13.53 10.98 18.09
N PRO A 345 -13.83 11.87 19.05
CA PRO A 345 -13.43 11.70 20.46
C PRO A 345 -14.03 10.48 21.17
N ASP A 346 -15.08 9.86 20.60
CA ASP A 346 -15.71 8.64 21.09
C ASP A 346 -15.30 7.37 20.32
N HIS A 347 -14.26 7.45 19.47
CA HIS A 347 -13.79 6.34 18.64
C HIS A 347 -13.08 5.24 19.45
N ALA A 348 -13.87 4.32 20.00
CA ALA A 348 -13.39 3.26 20.88
C ALA A 348 -12.29 2.36 20.27
N ALA A 349 -12.42 1.93 19.01
CA ALA A 349 -11.38 1.16 18.33
C ALA A 349 -10.02 1.88 18.29
N ALA A 350 -9.98 3.20 18.04
CA ALA A 350 -8.74 3.96 18.01
C ALA A 350 -8.08 4.04 19.40
N TYR A 351 -8.88 4.26 20.46
CA TYR A 351 -8.37 4.21 21.84
C TYR A 351 -7.83 2.83 22.22
N TRP A 352 -8.54 1.77 21.81
CA TRP A 352 -8.13 0.40 22.05
C TRP A 352 -6.80 0.09 21.36
N ASN A 353 -6.68 0.38 20.06
CA ASN A 353 -5.45 0.16 19.31
C ASN A 353 -4.29 0.98 19.91
N LYS A 354 -4.55 2.23 20.31
CA LYS A 354 -3.56 3.06 21.02
C LYS A 354 -3.15 2.45 22.35
N ALA A 355 -4.08 1.82 23.08
CA ALA A 355 -3.77 1.11 24.32
C ALA A 355 -2.77 -0.02 24.07
N LEU A 356 -3.03 -0.86 23.07
CA LEU A 356 -2.15 -1.98 22.73
C LEU A 356 -0.75 -1.48 22.37
N LEU A 357 -0.66 -0.43 21.54
CA LEU A 357 0.60 0.18 21.13
C LEU A 357 1.37 0.80 22.30
N LYS A 358 0.67 1.45 23.25
CA LYS A 358 1.29 1.99 24.47
C LYS A 358 1.84 0.90 25.37
N ILE A 359 1.13 -0.22 25.52
CA ILE A 359 1.64 -1.35 26.31
C ILE A 359 2.83 -2.01 25.59
N LEU A 360 2.74 -2.22 24.27
CA LEU A 360 3.81 -2.77 23.43
C LEU A 360 5.11 -1.95 23.55
N THR A 361 5.01 -0.62 23.61
CA THR A 361 6.14 0.31 23.74
C THR A 361 6.57 0.59 25.20
N GLY A 362 5.91 -0.03 26.19
CA GLY A 362 6.29 0.05 27.61
C GLY A 362 5.60 1.14 28.44
N ASP A 363 4.75 1.99 27.84
CA ASP A 363 3.90 2.95 28.56
C ASP A 363 2.63 2.27 29.12
N PHE A 364 2.84 1.44 30.13
CA PHE A 364 1.79 0.63 30.75
C PHE A 364 0.74 1.50 31.45
N ALA A 365 1.15 2.62 32.05
CA ALA A 365 0.24 3.49 32.79
C ALA A 365 -0.82 4.09 31.87
N ALA A 366 -0.41 4.64 30.72
CA ALA A 366 -1.37 5.11 29.71
C ALA A 366 -2.11 3.93 29.07
N GLY A 367 -1.37 2.87 28.72
CA GLY A 367 -1.89 1.68 28.07
C GLY A 367 -3.09 1.07 28.78
N TRP A 368 -2.95 0.70 30.05
CA TRP A 368 -4.02 0.04 30.82
C TRP A 368 -5.26 0.93 31.02
N ARG A 369 -5.07 2.25 31.15
CA ARG A 369 -6.20 3.19 31.23
C ARG A 369 -6.98 3.24 29.91
N LEU A 370 -6.27 3.27 28.78
CA LEU A 370 -6.90 3.27 27.46
C LEU A 370 -7.51 1.91 27.11
N TYR A 371 -6.98 0.82 27.66
CA TYR A 371 -7.47 -0.55 27.47
C TYR A 371 -8.95 -0.73 27.93
N GLU A 372 -9.44 0.09 28.85
CA GLU A 372 -10.85 0.08 29.26
C GLU A 372 -11.82 0.55 28.17
N TRP A 373 -11.34 1.17 27.08
CA TRP A 373 -12.21 1.54 25.95
C TRP A 373 -12.77 0.33 25.19
N ARG A 374 -12.26 -0.89 25.42
CA ARG A 374 -12.80 -2.13 24.83
C ARG A 374 -14.28 -2.35 25.06
N TRP A 375 -14.79 -1.88 26.19
CA TRP A 375 -16.19 -2.04 26.58
C TRP A 375 -17.16 -1.26 25.69
N LYS A 376 -16.67 -0.26 24.95
CA LYS A 376 -17.49 0.57 24.07
C LYS A 376 -17.64 0.01 22.66
N ASP A 377 -16.84 -0.98 22.27
CA ASP A 377 -16.82 -1.49 20.91
C ASP A 377 -16.37 -2.96 20.83
N CYS A 378 -15.06 -3.23 20.75
CA CYS A 378 -14.53 -4.54 20.38
C CYS A 378 -14.86 -5.69 21.34
N GLN A 379 -15.24 -5.41 22.59
CA GLN A 379 -15.67 -6.40 23.59
C GLN A 379 -16.96 -6.00 24.32
N LYS A 380 -17.79 -5.16 23.70
CA LYS A 380 -19.07 -4.72 24.28
C LYS A 380 -19.96 -5.89 24.71
N ASP A 381 -20.05 -6.94 23.89
CA ASP A 381 -20.91 -8.11 24.16
C ASP A 381 -20.40 -9.00 25.32
N GLN A 382 -19.14 -8.81 25.75
CA GLN A 382 -18.57 -9.52 26.88
C GLN A 382 -18.77 -8.76 28.21
N ALA A 383 -19.25 -7.51 28.15
CA ALA A 383 -19.51 -6.71 29.34
C ALA A 383 -20.60 -7.37 30.20
N ARG A 384 -20.38 -7.39 31.52
CA ARG A 384 -21.31 -7.96 32.49
C ARG A 384 -22.04 -6.82 33.21
N ASP A 385 -23.37 -6.89 33.19
CA ASP A 385 -24.23 -5.94 33.90
C ASP A 385 -24.47 -6.41 35.34
N PHE A 386 -23.46 -6.23 36.20
CA PHE A 386 -23.57 -6.53 37.62
C PHE A 386 -24.05 -5.27 38.39
N ALA A 387 -24.93 -5.47 39.38
CA ALA A 387 -25.38 -4.37 40.24
C ALA A 387 -24.29 -3.93 41.24
N GLN A 388 -23.34 -4.81 41.55
CA GLN A 388 -22.19 -4.54 42.41
C GLN A 388 -21.19 -3.63 41.68
N PRO A 389 -20.46 -2.75 42.41
CA PRO A 389 -19.53 -1.84 41.78
C PRO A 389 -18.27 -2.53 41.20
N LEU A 390 -17.81 -1.99 40.07
CA LEU A 390 -16.53 -2.32 39.46
C LEU A 390 -15.38 -1.82 40.34
N TRP A 391 -14.42 -2.69 40.62
CA TRP A 391 -13.21 -2.38 41.39
C TRP A 391 -12.00 -2.20 40.47
N LEU A 392 -11.49 -0.97 40.41
CA LEU A 392 -10.27 -0.60 39.69
C LEU A 392 -9.18 -0.09 40.65
N GLY A 393 -9.15 -0.62 41.87
CA GLY A 393 -8.09 -0.31 42.86
C GLY A 393 -8.29 0.98 43.68
N GLU A 394 -9.35 1.75 43.44
CA GLU A 394 -9.60 3.01 44.19
C GLU A 394 -10.29 2.78 45.55
N GLN A 395 -11.10 1.74 45.66
CA GLN A 395 -11.94 1.49 46.84
C GLN A 395 -11.29 0.46 47.77
N PRO A 396 -11.45 0.57 49.10
CA PRO A 396 -10.99 -0.46 50.04
C PRO A 396 -11.68 -1.81 49.76
N VAL A 397 -10.86 -2.87 49.73
CA VAL A 397 -11.28 -4.25 49.43
C VAL A 397 -11.24 -5.17 50.66
N SER A 398 -10.57 -4.77 51.74
CA SER A 398 -10.45 -5.57 52.97
C SER A 398 -11.81 -5.96 53.55
N GLY A 399 -12.01 -7.26 53.82
CA GLY A 399 -13.25 -7.84 54.35
C GLY A 399 -14.35 -8.12 53.31
N LYS A 400 -14.21 -7.57 52.09
CA LYS A 400 -15.19 -7.73 51.01
C LYS A 400 -14.92 -8.98 50.18
N THR A 401 -15.95 -9.52 49.56
CA THR A 401 -15.83 -10.53 48.50
C THR A 401 -15.63 -9.84 47.15
N LEU A 402 -14.49 -10.11 46.50
CA LEU A 402 -14.17 -9.63 45.16
C LEU A 402 -14.35 -10.76 44.15
N LEU A 403 -15.26 -10.59 43.20
CA LEU A 403 -15.37 -11.44 42.01
C LEU A 403 -14.38 -10.97 40.94
N ILE A 404 -13.38 -11.79 40.64
CA ILE A 404 -12.56 -11.63 39.44
C ILE A 404 -13.14 -12.53 38.37
N HIS A 405 -13.54 -11.97 37.23
CA HIS A 405 -14.25 -12.74 36.20
C HIS A 405 -13.53 -12.75 34.85
N ALA A 406 -13.57 -13.91 34.18
CA ALA A 406 -12.91 -14.11 32.89
C ALA A 406 -13.75 -13.60 31.72
N GLU A 407 -13.21 -12.64 30.97
CA GLU A 407 -13.81 -12.10 29.76
C GLU A 407 -13.08 -12.55 28.47
N GLN A 408 -11.74 -12.60 28.48
CA GLN A 408 -10.92 -12.91 27.28
C GLN A 408 -10.42 -14.37 27.21
N GLY A 409 -9.32 -14.62 26.49
CA GLY A 409 -8.84 -15.96 26.19
C GLY A 409 -8.19 -16.69 27.38
N LEU A 410 -7.86 -17.97 27.18
CA LEU A 410 -7.26 -18.80 28.24
C LEU A 410 -5.89 -18.27 28.70
N GLY A 411 -5.05 -17.81 27.75
CA GLY A 411 -3.74 -17.23 28.04
C GLY A 411 -3.83 -15.98 28.92
N ASP A 412 -4.85 -15.15 28.69
CA ASP A 412 -5.12 -13.94 29.47
C ASP A 412 -5.40 -14.28 30.93
N VAL A 413 -6.29 -15.26 31.16
CA VAL A 413 -6.61 -15.74 32.51
C VAL A 413 -5.38 -16.32 33.19
N VAL A 414 -4.60 -17.15 32.49
CA VAL A 414 -3.36 -17.76 33.04
C VAL A 414 -2.32 -16.70 33.38
N GLN A 415 -2.18 -15.65 32.56
CA GLN A 415 -1.23 -14.58 32.84
C GLN A 415 -1.70 -13.71 34.00
N PHE A 416 -2.94 -13.24 33.99
CA PHE A 416 -3.41 -12.20 34.90
C PHE A 416 -4.03 -12.73 36.21
N CYS A 417 -4.27 -14.05 36.35
CA CYS A 417 -4.68 -14.62 37.64
C CYS A 417 -3.63 -14.39 38.76
N ARG A 418 -2.38 -14.08 38.41
CA ARG A 418 -1.31 -13.70 39.37
C ARG A 418 -1.65 -12.52 40.28
N TYR A 419 -2.62 -11.70 39.91
CA TYR A 419 -3.08 -10.58 40.73
C TYR A 419 -4.15 -11.00 41.76
N ALA A 420 -4.79 -12.16 41.59
CA ALA A 420 -5.81 -12.65 42.53
C ALA A 420 -5.23 -12.89 43.95
N PRO A 421 -4.06 -13.52 44.13
CA PRO A 421 -3.42 -13.62 45.45
C PRO A 421 -3.04 -12.26 46.03
N MET A 422 -2.68 -11.28 45.19
CA MET A 422 -2.40 -9.91 45.63
C MET A 422 -3.67 -9.22 46.16
N ALA A 423 -4.83 -9.44 45.54
CA ALA A 423 -6.10 -8.94 46.04
C ALA A 423 -6.49 -9.60 47.37
N ALA A 424 -6.24 -10.91 47.50
CA ALA A 424 -6.43 -11.63 48.76
C ALA A 424 -5.52 -11.08 49.88
N ALA A 425 -4.26 -10.74 49.56
CA ALA A 425 -3.32 -10.11 50.48
C ALA A 425 -3.76 -8.70 50.95
N LEU A 426 -4.60 -8.00 50.18
CA LEU A 426 -5.26 -6.76 50.61
C LEU A 426 -6.47 -7.00 51.53
N GLY A 427 -6.74 -8.26 51.91
CA GLY A 427 -7.82 -8.66 52.80
C GLY A 427 -9.14 -9.02 52.10
N ALA A 428 -9.16 -9.15 50.78
CA ALA A 428 -10.34 -9.56 50.02
C ALA A 428 -10.59 -11.07 50.12
N ARG A 429 -11.86 -11.49 50.15
CA ARG A 429 -12.27 -12.87 49.84
C ARG A 429 -12.41 -12.98 48.32
N VAL A 430 -11.45 -13.59 47.64
CA VAL A 430 -11.41 -13.61 46.18
C VAL A 430 -12.17 -14.81 45.62
N VAL A 431 -13.12 -14.54 44.72
CA VAL A 431 -13.78 -15.54 43.87
C VAL A 431 -13.26 -15.33 42.46
N LEU A 432 -12.63 -16.34 41.86
CA LEU A 432 -12.04 -16.28 40.52
C LEU A 432 -12.86 -17.16 39.57
N GLU A 433 -13.66 -16.54 38.70
CA GLU A 433 -14.42 -17.22 37.66
C GLU A 433 -13.54 -17.46 36.42
N VAL A 434 -13.48 -18.70 35.93
CA VAL A 434 -12.59 -19.12 34.84
C VAL A 434 -13.25 -20.09 33.86
N HIS A 435 -12.71 -20.19 32.66
CA HIS A 435 -13.18 -21.15 31.66
C HIS A 435 -13.00 -22.60 32.13
N ALA A 436 -13.92 -23.50 31.75
CA ALA A 436 -13.92 -24.91 32.17
C ALA A 436 -12.54 -25.62 32.07
N PRO A 437 -11.76 -25.47 30.96
CA PRO A 437 -10.46 -26.12 30.84
C PRO A 437 -9.39 -25.66 31.85
N LEU A 438 -9.62 -24.54 32.54
CA LEU A 438 -8.68 -23.94 33.49
C LEU A 438 -9.02 -24.25 34.96
N VAL A 439 -10.23 -24.75 35.26
CA VAL A 439 -10.71 -24.93 36.65
C VAL A 439 -9.76 -25.78 37.48
N ALA A 440 -9.38 -26.96 36.98
CA ALA A 440 -8.48 -27.88 37.69
C ALA A 440 -7.06 -27.30 37.87
N LEU A 441 -6.56 -26.55 36.89
CA LEU A 441 -5.23 -25.92 36.98
C LEU A 441 -5.23 -24.78 38.00
N LEU A 442 -6.21 -23.88 37.94
CA LEU A 442 -6.26 -22.69 38.79
C LEU A 442 -6.64 -23.01 40.24
N ALA A 443 -7.13 -24.21 40.52
CA ALA A 443 -7.23 -24.72 41.89
C ALA A 443 -5.86 -24.84 42.59
N THR A 444 -4.75 -24.83 41.84
CA THR A 444 -3.38 -24.83 42.38
C THR A 444 -2.83 -23.43 42.69
N LEU A 445 -3.58 -22.37 42.37
CA LEU A 445 -3.18 -20.99 42.63
C LEU A 445 -3.12 -20.73 44.14
N GLU A 446 -1.95 -20.29 44.63
CA GLU A 446 -1.76 -19.94 46.03
C GLU A 446 -2.59 -18.70 46.44
N GLY A 447 -2.86 -18.49 47.73
CA GLY A 447 -3.57 -17.29 48.21
C GLY A 447 -5.06 -17.46 48.49
N GLY A 448 -5.58 -18.70 48.51
CA GLY A 448 -6.91 -19.01 49.06
C GLY A 448 -8.10 -18.52 48.24
N CYS A 449 -7.95 -18.41 46.91
CA CYS A 449 -9.02 -18.01 46.01
C CYS A 449 -10.06 -19.13 45.83
N THR A 450 -11.34 -18.78 45.79
CA THR A 450 -12.42 -19.71 45.42
C THR A 450 -12.56 -19.75 43.90
N ILE A 451 -12.32 -20.89 43.27
CA ILE A 451 -12.42 -21.04 41.81
C ILE A 451 -13.85 -21.42 41.42
N VAL A 452 -14.41 -20.74 40.42
CA VAL A 452 -15.74 -21.02 39.86
C VAL A 452 -15.65 -21.18 38.34
N GLU A 453 -16.39 -22.12 37.77
CA GLU A 453 -16.47 -22.28 36.32
C GLU A 453 -17.40 -21.21 35.71
N LYS A 454 -16.95 -20.57 34.63
CA LYS A 454 -17.71 -19.57 33.89
C LYS A 454 -19.05 -20.14 33.40
N GLY A 455 -20.12 -19.43 33.72
CA GLY A 455 -21.49 -19.84 33.40
C GLY A 455 -22.21 -20.64 34.51
N GLN A 456 -21.48 -21.08 35.54
CA GLN A 456 -22.11 -21.61 36.75
C GLN A 456 -22.63 -20.48 37.65
N PRO A 457 -23.57 -20.77 38.58
CA PRO A 457 -24.05 -19.79 39.54
C PRO A 457 -22.91 -19.19 40.38
N LEU A 458 -22.83 -17.86 40.40
CA LEU A 458 -21.81 -17.13 41.16
C LEU A 458 -22.22 -17.01 42.64
N PRO A 459 -21.31 -17.19 43.61
CA PRO A 459 -21.59 -16.90 45.01
C PRO A 459 -21.82 -15.39 45.21
N PRO A 460 -22.46 -14.95 46.31
CA PRO A 460 -22.61 -13.53 46.61
C PRO A 460 -21.27 -12.80 46.69
N PHE A 461 -21.15 -11.67 46.01
CA PHE A 461 -19.97 -10.81 46.02
C PHE A 461 -20.33 -9.34 46.27
N ASP A 462 -19.35 -8.56 46.73
CA ASP A 462 -19.50 -7.14 47.06
C ASP A 462 -18.94 -6.23 45.96
N LEU A 463 -17.90 -6.69 45.27
CA LEU A 463 -17.17 -5.99 44.21
C LEU A 463 -16.87 -6.95 43.07
N HIS A 464 -16.69 -6.42 41.85
CA HIS A 464 -16.21 -7.24 40.73
C HIS A 464 -15.08 -6.56 39.95
N CYS A 465 -14.23 -7.35 39.29
CA CYS A 465 -13.16 -6.89 38.41
C CYS A 465 -12.97 -7.87 37.24
N PRO A 466 -13.04 -7.42 35.98
CA PRO A 466 -12.58 -8.20 34.83
C PRO A 466 -11.10 -8.55 34.97
N VAL A 467 -10.68 -9.73 34.50
CA VAL A 467 -9.29 -10.18 34.71
C VAL A 467 -8.28 -9.24 34.04
N MET A 468 -8.64 -8.65 32.89
CA MET A 468 -7.77 -7.73 32.17
C MET A 468 -7.75 -6.30 32.72
N SER A 469 -8.60 -6.00 33.70
CA SER A 469 -8.58 -4.72 34.41
C SER A 469 -7.71 -4.76 35.67
N LEU A 470 -7.21 -5.95 36.07
CA LEU A 470 -6.31 -6.10 37.23
C LEU A 470 -5.02 -5.28 37.11
N PRO A 471 -4.32 -5.22 35.94
CA PRO A 471 -3.13 -4.36 35.82
C PRO A 471 -3.43 -2.88 36.05
N LEU A 472 -4.61 -2.40 35.63
CA LEU A 472 -5.06 -1.05 35.92
C LEU A 472 -5.31 -0.87 37.42
N ALA A 473 -6.02 -1.82 38.04
CA ALA A 473 -6.35 -1.78 39.47
C ALA A 473 -5.11 -1.75 40.37
N PHE A 474 -4.07 -2.49 39.99
CA PHE A 474 -2.80 -2.54 40.71
C PHE A 474 -1.78 -1.50 40.23
N LYS A 475 -2.15 -0.63 39.29
CA LYS A 475 -1.29 0.42 38.71
C LYS A 475 0.03 -0.15 38.21
N THR A 476 -0.07 -1.24 37.45
CA THR A 476 1.09 -1.95 36.92
C THR A 476 1.82 -1.07 35.91
N THR A 477 3.13 -0.98 36.10
CA THR A 477 4.16 -0.33 35.30
C THR A 477 5.23 -1.36 35.00
N LEU A 478 6.12 -1.09 34.04
CA LEU A 478 7.24 -1.99 33.75
C LEU A 478 8.10 -2.33 34.99
N ALA A 479 8.21 -1.39 35.95
CA ALA A 479 9.03 -1.53 37.15
C ALA A 479 8.41 -2.40 38.26
N ASN A 480 7.08 -2.60 38.26
CA ASN A 480 6.37 -3.32 39.33
C ASN A 480 5.50 -4.47 38.81
N ILE A 481 5.79 -5.00 37.62
CA ILE A 481 5.15 -6.22 37.13
C ILE A 481 5.36 -7.34 38.17
N PRO A 482 4.29 -8.03 38.62
CA PRO A 482 4.43 -9.16 39.52
C PRO A 482 5.00 -10.36 38.74
N ALA A 483 6.33 -10.43 38.67
CA ALA A 483 7.07 -11.45 37.91
C ALA A 483 7.46 -12.69 38.74
N THR A 484 7.02 -12.77 40.01
CA THR A 484 7.31 -13.92 40.88
C THR A 484 6.65 -15.18 40.34
N VAL A 485 7.45 -16.22 40.13
CA VAL A 485 7.04 -17.53 39.63
C VAL A 485 7.73 -18.63 40.46
N PRO A 486 7.14 -19.83 40.57
CA PRO A 486 5.84 -20.23 40.04
C PRO A 486 4.66 -19.64 40.84
N TYR A 487 3.54 -19.41 40.16
CA TYR A 487 2.23 -19.13 40.80
C TYR A 487 1.13 -20.12 40.38
N LEU A 488 1.45 -21.06 39.50
CA LEU A 488 0.62 -22.21 39.14
C LEU A 488 1.47 -23.48 39.19
N HIS A 489 0.85 -24.59 39.57
CA HIS A 489 1.54 -25.85 39.78
C HIS A 489 0.84 -27.00 39.04
N ALA A 490 1.62 -28.02 38.67
CA ALA A 490 1.07 -29.25 38.16
C ALA A 490 0.42 -30.06 39.31
N ASP A 491 -0.67 -30.77 39.01
CA ASP A 491 -1.21 -31.76 39.94
C ASP A 491 -0.20 -32.88 40.18
N ALA A 492 0.08 -33.20 41.44
CA ALA A 492 1.12 -34.16 41.80
C ALA A 492 0.80 -35.59 41.33
N GLY A 493 -0.48 -35.96 41.30
CA GLY A 493 -0.93 -37.26 40.83
C GLY A 493 -0.74 -37.42 39.33
N LYS A 494 -1.20 -36.42 38.54
CA LYS A 494 -1.01 -36.36 37.09
C LYS A 494 0.47 -36.28 36.73
N GLN A 495 1.27 -35.51 37.46
CA GLN A 495 2.72 -35.42 37.25
C GLN A 495 3.39 -36.79 37.39
N LEU A 496 3.02 -37.57 38.41
CA LEU A 496 3.55 -38.91 38.61
C LEU A 496 3.09 -39.88 37.51
N ALA A 497 1.85 -39.75 37.04
CA ALA A 497 1.33 -40.54 35.93
C ALA A 497 2.12 -40.29 34.63
N TRP A 498 2.37 -39.02 34.30
CA TRP A 498 3.19 -38.64 33.14
C TRP A 498 4.63 -39.11 33.27
N ARG A 499 5.24 -38.97 34.45
CA ARG A 499 6.60 -39.47 34.68
C ARG A 499 6.71 -40.98 34.44
N ARG A 500 5.72 -41.77 34.90
CA ARG A 500 5.66 -43.21 34.65
C ARG A 500 5.45 -43.54 33.18
N ARG A 501 4.63 -42.75 32.48
CA ARG A 501 4.31 -42.96 31.06
C ARG A 501 5.50 -42.68 30.15
N LEU A 502 6.23 -41.59 30.39
CA LEU A 502 7.40 -41.23 29.59
C LEU A 502 8.66 -42.01 29.98
N GLY A 503 8.74 -42.51 31.22
CA GLY A 503 9.92 -43.21 31.73
C GLY A 503 11.12 -42.27 31.93
N ASP A 504 12.30 -42.86 32.14
CA ASP A 504 13.55 -42.12 32.29
C ASP A 504 14.01 -41.56 30.94
N ALA A 505 14.42 -40.29 30.93
CA ALA A 505 14.84 -39.60 29.71
C ALA A 505 16.30 -39.94 29.38
N ALA A 506 16.57 -40.44 28.18
CA ALA A 506 17.92 -40.67 27.67
C ALA A 506 18.54 -39.41 27.03
N GLN A 507 17.69 -38.46 26.64
CA GLN A 507 18.04 -37.16 26.06
C GLN A 507 17.16 -36.08 26.71
N PRO A 508 17.56 -34.79 26.66
CA PRO A 508 16.71 -33.71 27.15
C PRO A 508 15.35 -33.67 26.44
N ARG A 509 14.29 -33.47 27.20
CA ARG A 509 12.91 -33.39 26.69
C ARG A 509 12.52 -31.98 26.31
N VAL A 510 12.07 -31.80 25.08
CA VAL A 510 11.62 -30.51 24.55
C VAL A 510 10.15 -30.56 24.19
N GLY A 511 9.34 -29.75 24.88
CA GLY A 511 7.94 -29.56 24.54
C GLY A 511 7.77 -28.59 23.37
N LEU A 512 6.98 -28.93 22.36
CA LEU A 512 6.75 -28.12 21.16
C LEU A 512 5.29 -27.68 21.02
N VAL A 513 5.07 -26.40 20.71
CA VAL A 513 3.78 -25.83 20.27
C VAL A 513 4.04 -24.85 19.12
N TRP A 514 3.63 -25.20 17.91
CA TRP A 514 3.96 -24.43 16.72
C TRP A 514 2.80 -23.62 16.16
N SER A 515 1.58 -23.84 16.66
CA SER A 515 0.42 -23.11 16.17
C SER A 515 -0.59 -22.78 17.27
N GLY A 516 -1.31 -21.68 17.10
CA GLY A 516 -2.43 -21.30 17.95
C GLY A 516 -3.74 -21.98 17.56
N SER A 517 -4.85 -21.53 18.17
CA SER A 517 -6.19 -21.90 17.69
C SER A 517 -6.47 -21.29 16.32
N ALA A 518 -6.99 -22.08 15.38
CA ALA A 518 -7.39 -21.63 14.05
C ALA A 518 -8.52 -20.58 14.06
N THR A 519 -9.24 -20.46 15.18
CA THR A 519 -10.31 -19.46 15.36
C THR A 519 -9.79 -18.09 15.83
N HIS A 520 -8.51 -17.99 16.17
CA HIS A 520 -7.92 -16.74 16.64
C HIS A 520 -7.70 -15.76 15.48
N LYS A 521 -8.14 -14.50 15.63
CA LYS A 521 -8.10 -13.49 14.55
C LYS A 521 -6.71 -13.28 13.95
N ASN A 522 -5.68 -13.25 14.81
CA ASN A 522 -4.27 -13.05 14.41
C ASN A 522 -3.48 -14.36 14.27
N ASP A 523 -4.14 -15.49 14.09
CA ASP A 523 -3.47 -16.80 14.07
C ASP A 523 -2.44 -16.94 12.94
N ARG A 524 -2.77 -16.44 11.76
CA ARG A 524 -1.94 -16.50 10.55
C ARG A 524 -0.55 -15.88 10.74
N ASN A 525 -0.45 -14.82 11.55
CA ASN A 525 0.80 -14.11 11.78
C ASN A 525 1.70 -14.85 12.78
N ARG A 526 1.10 -15.48 13.80
CA ARG A 526 1.84 -16.07 14.93
C ARG A 526 2.10 -17.57 14.82
N SER A 527 1.42 -18.29 13.93
CA SER A 527 1.58 -19.73 13.77
C SER A 527 2.63 -20.08 12.71
N ILE A 528 3.40 -21.15 12.96
CA ILE A 528 4.47 -21.64 12.08
C ILE A 528 4.00 -22.94 11.44
N PRO A 529 4.05 -23.10 10.11
CA PRO A 529 3.82 -24.39 9.47
C PRO A 529 4.82 -25.42 10.00
N LEU A 530 4.36 -26.59 10.45
CA LEU A 530 5.23 -27.56 11.13
C LEU A 530 6.44 -27.96 10.29
N GLN A 531 6.29 -28.01 8.96
CA GLN A 531 7.38 -28.33 8.04
C GLN A 531 8.60 -27.43 8.20
N GLN A 532 8.42 -26.17 8.59
CA GLN A 532 9.54 -25.24 8.81
C GLN A 532 10.36 -25.55 10.07
N LEU A 533 9.86 -26.41 10.97
CA LEU A 533 10.57 -26.86 12.17
C LEU A 533 11.53 -28.03 11.92
N GLU A 534 11.54 -28.61 10.71
CA GLU A 534 12.42 -29.73 10.32
C GLU A 534 13.88 -29.57 10.80
N PRO A 535 14.53 -28.39 10.68
CA PRO A 535 15.93 -28.22 11.12
C PRO A 535 16.16 -28.44 12.62
N LEU A 536 15.12 -28.30 13.45
CA LEU A 536 15.19 -28.56 14.89
C LEU A 536 14.99 -30.05 15.19
N LEU A 537 14.11 -30.70 14.44
CA LEU A 537 13.66 -32.07 14.72
C LEU A 537 14.75 -33.12 14.48
N GLY A 538 15.79 -32.80 13.71
CA GLY A 538 16.96 -33.66 13.53
C GLY A 538 18.02 -33.57 14.63
N LEU A 539 17.81 -32.75 15.67
CA LEU A 539 18.72 -32.68 16.82
C LEU A 539 18.51 -33.88 17.74
N PRO A 540 19.56 -34.38 18.44
CA PRO A 540 19.46 -35.51 19.37
C PRO A 540 18.76 -35.08 20.69
N LEU A 541 17.48 -34.77 20.59
CA LEU A 541 16.57 -34.32 21.64
C LEU A 541 15.26 -35.11 21.55
N GLU A 542 14.59 -35.31 22.69
CA GLU A 542 13.28 -35.97 22.73
C GLU A 542 12.17 -34.91 22.59
N PHE A 543 11.55 -34.82 21.41
CA PHE A 543 10.50 -33.84 21.15
C PHE A 543 9.10 -34.37 21.50
N HIS A 544 8.35 -33.61 22.30
CA HIS A 544 6.96 -33.92 22.64
C HIS A 544 6.03 -32.79 22.21
N ALA A 545 4.97 -33.09 21.48
CA ALA A 545 3.95 -32.11 21.15
C ALA A 545 3.11 -31.78 22.39
N LEU A 546 3.07 -30.50 22.77
CA LEU A 546 2.13 -29.96 23.76
C LEU A 546 0.89 -29.33 23.08
N GLN A 547 0.75 -29.54 21.78
CA GLN A 547 -0.32 -29.04 20.93
C GLN A 547 -1.59 -29.89 21.12
N SER A 548 -2.71 -29.26 21.51
CA SER A 548 -4.00 -29.96 21.67
C SER A 548 -4.76 -30.14 20.34
N GLU A 549 -4.54 -29.25 19.37
CA GLU A 549 -5.19 -29.28 18.06
C GLU A 549 -4.12 -29.40 16.96
N VAL A 550 -4.09 -30.52 16.26
CA VAL A 550 -3.24 -30.74 15.07
C VAL A 550 -4.03 -30.35 13.83
N ARG A 551 -3.47 -29.45 13.03
CA ARG A 551 -4.10 -28.98 11.80
C ARG A 551 -3.91 -29.98 10.68
N ARG A 552 -4.92 -30.09 9.81
CA ARG A 552 -4.90 -31.01 8.66
C ARG A 552 -3.68 -30.82 7.75
N HIS A 553 -3.20 -29.59 7.57
CA HIS A 553 -2.02 -29.32 6.73
C HIS A 553 -0.70 -29.79 7.37
N ASP A 554 -0.67 -30.03 8.69
CA ASP A 554 0.53 -30.50 9.41
C ASP A 554 0.61 -32.04 9.45
N GLU A 555 -0.48 -32.76 9.12
CA GLU A 555 -0.55 -34.22 9.17
C GLU A 555 0.56 -34.88 8.33
N THR A 556 0.84 -34.34 7.14
CA THR A 556 1.89 -34.87 6.25
C THR A 556 3.29 -34.67 6.84
N ALA A 557 3.54 -33.51 7.44
CA ALA A 557 4.82 -33.19 8.09
C ALA A 557 5.03 -34.06 9.34
N LEU A 558 4.00 -34.25 10.17
CA LEU A 558 4.04 -35.14 11.32
C LEU A 558 4.38 -36.58 10.94
N ALA A 559 3.75 -37.10 9.89
CA ALA A 559 4.03 -38.44 9.38
C ALA A 559 5.47 -38.59 8.86
N ALA A 560 6.04 -37.52 8.31
CA ALA A 560 7.41 -37.52 7.77
C ALA A 560 8.48 -37.44 8.87
N PHE A 561 8.25 -36.66 9.93
CA PHE A 561 9.30 -36.38 10.91
C PHE A 561 9.53 -37.49 11.93
N GLY A 562 8.51 -38.29 12.28
CA GLY A 562 8.61 -39.50 13.12
C GLY A 562 9.21 -39.36 14.53
N GLN A 563 9.79 -38.20 14.85
CA GLN A 563 10.60 -37.88 16.03
C GLN A 563 9.83 -37.05 17.06
N ILE A 564 8.58 -36.64 16.74
CA ILE A 564 7.69 -35.92 17.66
C ILE A 564 6.71 -36.91 18.29
N HIS A 565 6.74 -37.00 19.62
CA HIS A 565 5.77 -37.77 20.39
C HIS A 565 4.47 -36.97 20.55
N LEU A 566 3.38 -37.48 20.00
CA LEU A 566 2.06 -36.84 20.06
C LEU A 566 1.29 -37.28 21.31
N HIS A 567 0.62 -36.30 21.94
CA HIS A 567 -0.15 -36.51 23.19
C HIS A 567 -1.55 -35.86 23.13
N GLN A 568 -2.03 -35.51 21.94
CA GLN A 568 -3.25 -34.71 21.76
C GLN A 568 -4.51 -35.34 22.39
N ASP A 569 -4.61 -36.67 22.38
CA ASP A 569 -5.75 -37.42 22.92
C ASP A 569 -5.73 -37.48 24.46
N GLU A 570 -4.57 -37.23 25.07
CA GLU A 570 -4.35 -37.19 26.51
C GLU A 570 -4.53 -35.79 27.12
N LEU A 571 -4.44 -34.73 26.33
CA LEU A 571 -4.49 -33.35 26.78
C LEU A 571 -5.93 -32.82 26.90
N GLY A 572 -6.70 -33.38 27.83
CA GLY A 572 -8.12 -33.03 28.03
C GLY A 572 -8.37 -31.69 28.73
N ASP A 573 -7.44 -31.21 29.55
CA ASP A 573 -7.51 -29.92 30.25
C ASP A 573 -6.11 -29.31 30.46
N PHE A 574 -6.03 -28.06 30.92
CA PHE A 574 -4.74 -27.40 31.17
C PHE A 574 -3.98 -27.96 32.39
N SER A 575 -4.64 -28.74 33.24
CA SER A 575 -3.99 -29.42 34.36
C SER A 575 -3.18 -30.64 33.87
N GLU A 576 -3.67 -31.37 32.85
CA GLU A 576 -2.91 -32.39 32.12
C GLU A 576 -1.75 -31.75 31.35
N THR A 577 -2.00 -30.65 30.63
CA THR A 577 -0.94 -29.92 29.92
C THR A 577 0.16 -29.48 30.89
N ALA A 578 -0.19 -28.94 32.06
CA ALA A 578 0.78 -28.57 33.09
C ALA A 578 1.59 -29.78 33.60
N ALA A 579 0.94 -30.93 33.83
CA ALA A 579 1.60 -32.13 34.30
C ALA A 579 2.59 -32.72 33.28
N LEU A 580 2.26 -32.69 31.99
CA LEU A 580 3.17 -33.06 30.90
C LEU A 580 4.30 -32.04 30.77
N LEU A 581 3.98 -30.75 30.76
CA LEU A 581 4.96 -29.65 30.69
C LEU A 581 5.99 -29.74 31.81
N GLN A 582 5.58 -30.15 33.01
CA GLN A 582 6.47 -30.37 34.15
C GLN A 582 7.58 -31.41 33.85
N GLN A 583 7.36 -32.36 32.95
CA GLN A 583 8.35 -33.37 32.53
C GLN A 583 9.34 -32.88 31.48
N MET A 584 9.13 -31.69 30.90
CA MET A 584 10.00 -31.13 29.86
C MET A 584 11.17 -30.36 30.49
N ASP A 585 12.36 -30.44 29.90
CA ASP A 585 13.52 -29.62 30.29
C ASP A 585 13.45 -28.21 29.71
N LEU A 586 12.79 -28.08 28.55
CA LEU A 586 12.55 -26.83 27.83
C LEU A 586 11.21 -26.90 27.11
N VAL A 587 10.49 -25.78 27.07
CA VAL A 587 9.31 -25.59 26.20
C VAL A 587 9.67 -24.62 25.09
N ILE A 588 9.36 -24.95 23.85
CA ILE A 588 9.50 -24.08 22.68
C ILE A 588 8.09 -23.89 22.10
N THR A 589 7.62 -22.65 22.06
CA THR A 589 6.24 -22.35 21.71
C THR A 589 6.13 -21.06 20.90
N VAL A 590 5.16 -20.97 20.00
CA VAL A 590 4.68 -19.65 19.53
C VAL A 590 3.84 -18.96 20.61
N ASP A 591 3.40 -17.73 20.38
CA ASP A 591 2.58 -16.98 21.33
C ASP A 591 1.21 -17.66 21.60
N THR A 592 1.12 -18.49 22.64
CA THR A 592 -0.07 -19.28 22.99
C THR A 592 -0.31 -19.32 24.51
N ALA A 593 -1.46 -19.86 24.92
CA ALA A 593 -1.72 -20.13 26.34
C ALA A 593 -0.68 -21.05 26.99
N VAL A 594 0.00 -21.91 26.22
CA VAL A 594 1.09 -22.76 26.72
C VAL A 594 2.33 -21.94 27.07
N ALA A 595 2.62 -20.86 26.32
CA ALA A 595 3.69 -19.92 26.67
C ALA A 595 3.45 -19.29 28.05
N HIS A 596 2.21 -18.84 28.29
CA HIS A 596 1.81 -18.29 29.57
C HIS A 596 1.82 -19.31 30.70
N LEU A 597 1.39 -20.55 30.44
CA LEU A 597 1.43 -21.65 31.41
C LEU A 597 2.86 -22.01 31.80
N ALA A 598 3.76 -22.22 30.82
CA ALA A 598 5.15 -22.52 31.07
C ALA A 598 5.82 -21.44 31.91
N GLY A 599 5.59 -20.18 31.55
CA GLY A 599 6.07 -19.02 32.30
C GLY A 599 5.48 -18.95 33.71
N ALA A 600 4.18 -19.20 33.88
CA ALA A 600 3.50 -19.20 35.18
C ALA A 600 4.03 -20.27 36.14
N MET A 601 4.46 -21.41 35.58
CA MET A 601 5.08 -22.51 36.33
C MET A 601 6.59 -22.32 36.54
N GLY A 602 7.18 -21.22 36.05
CA GLY A 602 8.62 -20.96 36.13
C GLY A 602 9.49 -21.92 35.31
N LYS A 603 8.91 -22.60 34.31
CA LYS A 603 9.63 -23.53 33.45
C LYS A 603 10.42 -22.75 32.39
N PRO A 604 11.63 -23.20 32.01
CA PRO A 604 12.34 -22.62 30.88
C PRO A 604 11.47 -22.67 29.62
N VAL A 605 11.22 -21.51 29.02
CA VAL A 605 10.36 -21.40 27.83
C VAL A 605 10.97 -20.49 26.79
N TRP A 606 11.02 -20.94 25.55
CA TRP A 606 11.43 -20.14 24.40
C TRP A 606 10.21 -19.82 23.57
N ILE A 607 10.00 -18.54 23.31
CA ILE A 607 8.81 -18.03 22.64
C ILE A 607 9.20 -17.47 21.29
N LEU A 608 8.63 -18.06 20.23
CA LEU A 608 8.84 -17.64 18.85
C LEU A 608 7.79 -16.60 18.49
N LEU A 609 8.25 -15.41 18.15
CA LEU A 609 7.42 -14.24 17.92
C LEU A 609 7.49 -13.79 16.47
N PRO A 610 6.35 -13.37 15.89
CA PRO A 610 6.34 -12.75 14.57
C PRO A 610 6.99 -11.36 14.60
N PHE A 611 7.21 -10.80 13.41
CA PHE A 611 7.83 -9.49 13.24
C PHE A 611 7.10 -8.39 14.04
N ALA A 612 5.77 -8.33 13.93
CA ALA A 612 4.90 -7.53 14.78
C ALA A 612 4.26 -8.42 15.87
N PRO A 613 4.81 -8.47 17.10
CA PRO A 613 4.36 -9.36 18.15
C PRO A 613 3.15 -8.78 18.90
N ASP A 614 2.50 -9.62 19.71
CA ASP A 614 1.51 -9.16 20.68
C ASP A 614 2.14 -8.18 21.70
N TYR A 615 1.33 -7.25 22.19
CA TYR A 615 1.74 -6.17 23.10
C TYR A 615 2.41 -6.65 24.38
N ARG A 616 2.17 -7.89 24.81
CA ARG A 616 2.77 -8.47 26.03
C ARG A 616 4.27 -8.69 25.94
N TRP A 617 4.79 -8.82 24.72
CA TRP A 617 6.17 -9.24 24.49
C TRP A 617 7.15 -8.09 24.26
N MET A 618 6.67 -6.85 24.14
CA MET A 618 7.49 -5.66 23.86
C MET A 618 8.38 -5.84 22.60
N LEU A 619 9.32 -4.92 22.36
CA LEU A 619 10.08 -4.83 21.10
C LEU A 619 11.55 -5.16 21.25
N ASP A 620 12.29 -4.32 21.98
CA ASP A 620 13.76 -4.30 21.94
C ASP A 620 14.38 -5.20 23.02
N ARG A 621 13.88 -6.44 23.12
CA ARG A 621 14.30 -7.35 24.17
C ARG A 621 14.08 -8.83 23.85
N ASN A 622 14.98 -9.66 24.37
CA ASN A 622 14.93 -11.12 24.22
C ASN A 622 14.51 -11.84 25.51
N ASP A 623 14.12 -11.09 26.54
CA ASP A 623 13.56 -11.56 27.81
C ASP A 623 12.10 -11.11 27.95
N SER A 624 11.36 -11.71 28.88
CA SER A 624 10.01 -11.25 29.23
C SER A 624 9.97 -10.63 30.62
N PRO A 625 9.49 -9.38 30.78
CA PRO A 625 9.31 -8.79 32.10
C PRO A 625 8.17 -9.47 32.89
N TRP A 626 7.32 -10.25 32.22
CA TRP A 626 6.26 -11.03 32.85
C TRP A 626 6.72 -12.41 33.32
N TYR A 627 7.73 -12.97 32.67
CA TYR A 627 8.19 -14.35 32.87
C TYR A 627 9.73 -14.40 32.87
N PRO A 628 10.36 -14.42 34.05
CA PRO A 628 11.83 -14.46 34.15
C PRO A 628 12.47 -15.69 33.50
N SER A 629 11.73 -16.78 33.30
CA SER A 629 12.19 -18.00 32.65
C SER A 629 12.04 -18.01 31.12
N ALA A 630 11.52 -16.92 30.53
CA ALA A 630 11.24 -16.84 29.10
C ALA A 630 12.40 -16.22 28.31
N THR A 631 12.71 -16.83 27.17
CA THR A 631 13.60 -16.26 26.13
C THR A 631 12.78 -16.04 24.86
N LEU A 632 12.90 -14.88 24.24
CA LEU A 632 12.13 -14.49 23.06
C LEU A 632 13.00 -14.57 21.81
N PHE A 633 12.48 -15.20 20.76
CA PHE A 633 13.09 -15.24 19.44
C PHE A 633 12.15 -14.56 18.44
N ARG A 634 12.63 -13.53 17.76
CA ARG A 634 11.81 -12.65 16.92
C ARG A 634 12.18 -12.81 15.47
N GLN A 635 11.18 -12.75 14.60
CA GLN A 635 11.44 -12.61 13.17
C GLN A 635 12.20 -11.30 12.90
N PRO A 636 13.28 -11.33 12.09
CA PRO A 636 13.96 -10.12 11.65
C PRO A 636 13.17 -9.36 10.58
N ALA A 637 12.30 -10.05 9.84
CA ALA A 637 11.38 -9.50 8.85
C ALA A 637 10.09 -10.32 8.83
N ALA A 638 8.97 -9.71 8.44
CA ALA A 638 7.67 -10.39 8.39
C ALA A 638 7.74 -11.67 7.55
N GLY A 639 7.38 -12.80 8.17
CA GLY A 639 7.38 -14.12 7.51
C GLY A 639 8.71 -14.88 7.56
N ASP A 640 9.81 -14.27 8.05
CA ASP A 640 11.12 -14.92 8.15
C ASP A 640 11.24 -15.82 9.39
N TRP A 641 10.39 -16.85 9.42
CA TRP A 641 10.52 -17.96 10.36
C TRP A 641 11.81 -18.77 10.18
N PRO A 642 12.34 -19.03 8.96
CA PRO A 642 13.59 -19.78 8.80
C PRO A 642 14.78 -19.19 9.57
N ALA A 643 14.94 -17.87 9.63
CA ALA A 643 15.97 -17.24 10.45
C ALA A 643 15.75 -17.49 11.95
N VAL A 644 14.50 -17.41 12.43
CA VAL A 644 14.12 -17.73 13.81
C VAL A 644 14.49 -19.17 14.15
N ILE A 645 14.13 -20.12 13.29
CA ILE A 645 14.41 -21.55 13.48
C ILE A 645 15.91 -21.82 13.47
N THR A 646 16.67 -21.16 12.60
CA THR A 646 18.13 -21.26 12.58
C THR A 646 18.75 -20.80 13.91
N ASN A 647 18.27 -19.68 14.45
CA ASN A 647 18.73 -19.14 15.73
C ASN A 647 18.37 -20.05 16.91
N VAL A 648 17.14 -20.57 16.95
CA VAL A 648 16.69 -21.56 17.95
C VAL A 648 17.57 -22.81 17.89
N GLY A 649 17.85 -23.33 16.70
CA GLY A 649 18.70 -24.51 16.52
C GLY A 649 20.13 -24.28 17.00
N ARG A 650 20.69 -23.09 16.77
CA ARG A 650 22.01 -22.70 17.32
C ARG A 650 22.00 -22.70 18.84
N GLU A 651 20.98 -22.10 19.45
CA GLU A 651 20.88 -22.00 20.90
C GLU A 651 20.63 -23.37 21.56
N LEU A 652 19.84 -24.25 20.92
CA LEU A 652 19.65 -25.63 21.39
C LEU A 652 20.97 -26.41 21.45
N ARG A 653 21.78 -26.31 20.38
CA ARG A 653 23.10 -26.96 20.34
C ARG A 653 24.02 -26.42 21.43
N SER A 654 24.01 -25.11 21.65
CA SER A 654 24.78 -24.45 22.71
C SER A 654 24.33 -24.92 24.10
N ARG A 655 23.02 -24.84 24.40
CA ARG A 655 22.42 -25.15 25.71
C ARG A 655 22.69 -26.58 26.17
N TYR A 656 22.59 -27.54 25.26
CA TYR A 656 22.74 -28.97 25.60
C TYR A 656 24.09 -29.55 25.18
N ALA A 657 25.05 -28.71 24.75
CA ALA A 657 26.37 -29.12 24.28
C ALA A 657 26.29 -30.28 23.26
N LEU A 658 25.32 -30.18 22.34
CA LEU A 658 25.07 -31.23 21.35
C LEU A 658 26.27 -31.23 20.40
N GLN A 659 27.06 -32.31 20.43
CA GLN A 659 28.12 -32.52 19.46
C GLN A 659 27.50 -32.63 18.06
N GLU A 660 28.25 -32.26 17.02
CA GLU A 660 27.92 -32.71 15.67
C GLU A 660 28.07 -34.24 15.65
N THR A 661 27.00 -34.94 16.04
CA THR A 661 26.93 -36.38 15.89
C THR A 661 26.85 -36.65 14.40
N GLY A 662 28.00 -36.95 13.80
CA GLY A 662 28.06 -37.65 12.52
C GLY A 662 27.33 -38.98 12.65
N GLY A 663 26.05 -39.00 12.29
CA GLY A 663 25.25 -40.22 12.26
C GLY A 663 23.79 -40.00 12.57
N HIS A 664 22.99 -39.71 11.54
CA HIS A 664 21.84 -40.51 11.10
C HIS A 664 21.48 -40.06 9.66
N ASN A 665 22.26 -40.54 8.70
CA ASN A 665 21.78 -40.78 7.33
C ASN A 665 22.21 -42.21 6.94
N MET A 666 21.77 -43.19 7.74
CA MET A 666 21.73 -44.59 7.31
C MET A 666 20.54 -44.77 6.37
N THR A 667 20.68 -44.31 5.14
CA THR A 667 20.10 -44.85 3.91
C THR A 667 20.52 -43.91 2.79
N MET A 668 21.67 -44.20 2.16
CA MET A 668 21.99 -43.92 0.74
C MET A 668 23.51 -43.98 0.45
N GLU A 669 24.39 -43.91 1.46
CA GLU A 669 25.84 -43.72 1.18
C GLU A 669 26.75 -44.82 1.74
N LYS A 670 26.48 -46.08 1.35
CA LYS A 670 27.58 -47.05 1.18
C LYS A 670 27.95 -47.10 -0.30
N ARG A 671 28.64 -46.07 -0.78
CA ARG A 671 29.51 -46.08 -1.96
C ARG A 671 30.30 -44.77 -2.03
N GLN A 672 31.43 -44.73 -1.32
CA GLN A 672 32.75 -44.34 -1.86
C GLN A 672 33.66 -43.96 -0.70
N GLN A 673 34.70 -44.76 -0.52
CA GLN A 673 35.89 -44.40 0.25
C GLN A 673 36.39 -43.02 -0.21
N HIS A 674 36.43 -42.03 0.67
CA HIS A 674 37.19 -40.80 0.43
C HIS A 674 38.20 -40.62 1.57
N GLN A 675 39.45 -40.44 1.17
CA GLN A 675 40.59 -40.12 2.04
C GLN A 675 40.32 -38.79 2.78
N GLU A 676 40.80 -38.63 4.01
CA GLU A 676 40.56 -37.43 4.83
C GLU A 676 41.34 -36.18 4.37
N LYS A 677 42.33 -36.33 3.47
CA LYS A 677 43.15 -35.21 2.97
C LYS A 677 43.59 -35.43 1.51
N PRO A 678 43.60 -34.39 0.65
CA PRO A 678 44.11 -34.46 -0.71
C PRO A 678 45.62 -34.77 -0.74
N ALA A 679 46.07 -35.41 -1.82
CA ALA A 679 47.50 -35.67 -2.02
C ALA A 679 48.27 -34.33 -2.17
N PRO A 680 49.52 -34.22 -1.68
CA PRO A 680 50.30 -32.97 -1.76
C PRO A 680 50.38 -32.37 -3.17
N GLN A 681 50.48 -33.22 -4.19
CA GLN A 681 50.50 -32.83 -5.60
C GLN A 681 49.23 -32.09 -6.05
N GLU A 682 48.07 -32.38 -5.45
CA GLU A 682 46.82 -31.68 -5.76
C GLU A 682 46.74 -30.30 -5.13
N ILE A 683 47.32 -30.14 -3.93
CA ILE A 683 47.45 -28.85 -3.24
C ILE A 683 48.44 -27.96 -4.02
N ASP A 684 49.61 -28.51 -4.38
CA ASP A 684 50.65 -27.78 -5.10
C ASP A 684 50.16 -27.31 -6.48
N ALA A 685 49.38 -28.14 -7.18
CA ALA A 685 48.78 -27.78 -8.46
C ALA A 685 47.77 -26.63 -8.32
N LEU A 686 46.93 -26.64 -7.27
CA LEU A 686 45.98 -25.55 -7.00
C LEU A 686 46.71 -24.24 -6.69
N VAL A 687 47.73 -24.29 -5.84
CA VAL A 687 48.55 -23.12 -5.47
C VAL A 687 49.28 -22.56 -6.70
N ALA A 688 49.84 -23.41 -7.56
CA ALA A 688 50.51 -22.98 -8.79
C ALA A 688 49.56 -22.30 -9.77
N LEU A 689 48.34 -22.84 -9.96
CA LEU A 689 47.32 -22.24 -10.83
C LEU A 689 46.88 -20.86 -10.32
N PHE A 690 46.68 -20.73 -9.00
CA PHE A 690 46.35 -19.46 -8.38
C PHE A 690 47.47 -18.43 -8.52
N GLY A 691 48.72 -18.81 -8.25
CA GLY A 691 49.89 -17.93 -8.40
C GLY A 691 50.19 -17.50 -9.85
N GLN A 692 49.79 -18.30 -10.84
CA GLN A 692 49.87 -17.95 -12.27
C GLN A 692 48.70 -17.07 -12.75
N GLY A 693 47.75 -16.72 -11.89
CA GLY A 693 46.57 -15.94 -12.26
C GLY A 693 45.54 -16.71 -13.09
N ARG A 694 45.64 -18.03 -13.18
CA ARG A 694 44.69 -18.90 -13.92
C ARG A 694 43.48 -19.21 -13.04
N LEU A 695 42.74 -18.16 -12.68
CA LEU A 695 41.73 -18.19 -11.62
C LEU A 695 40.55 -19.13 -11.91
N VAL A 696 40.13 -19.27 -13.17
CA VAL A 696 39.02 -20.18 -13.55
C VAL A 696 39.42 -21.64 -13.28
N GLU A 697 40.62 -22.04 -13.69
CA GLU A 697 41.13 -23.40 -13.46
C GLU A 697 41.44 -23.65 -11.98
N ALA A 698 41.92 -22.63 -11.27
CA ALA A 698 42.08 -22.69 -9.83
C ALA A 698 40.73 -22.85 -9.11
N ALA A 699 39.66 -22.19 -9.58
CA ALA A 699 38.33 -22.32 -9.00
C ALA A 699 37.75 -23.71 -9.24
N ASP A 700 37.92 -24.26 -10.45
CA ASP A 700 37.50 -25.63 -10.78
C ASP A 700 38.23 -26.65 -9.91
N ARG A 701 39.54 -26.48 -9.72
CA ARG A 701 40.34 -27.39 -8.90
C ARG A 701 40.04 -27.25 -7.41
N ALA A 702 39.82 -26.03 -6.92
CA ALA A 702 39.39 -25.77 -5.55
C ALA A 702 37.99 -26.35 -5.27
N ARG A 703 37.04 -26.19 -6.20
CA ARG A 703 35.71 -26.83 -6.13
C ARG A 703 35.78 -28.34 -6.08
N ALA A 704 36.59 -28.94 -6.96
CA ALA A 704 36.81 -30.38 -6.96
C ALA A 704 37.42 -30.86 -5.63
N MET A 705 38.35 -30.08 -5.06
CA MET A 705 38.94 -30.37 -3.75
C MET A 705 37.92 -30.23 -2.61
N THR A 706 37.05 -29.22 -2.62
CA THR A 706 35.98 -29.07 -1.62
C THR A 706 34.91 -30.16 -1.74
N ALA A 707 34.66 -30.67 -2.95
CA ALA A 707 33.73 -31.77 -3.17
C ALA A 707 34.32 -33.13 -2.74
N GLY A 708 35.60 -33.38 -3.04
CA GLY A 708 36.29 -34.62 -2.66
C GLY A 708 36.72 -34.68 -1.19
N TYR A 709 36.99 -33.52 -0.58
CA TYR A 709 37.50 -33.39 0.79
C TYR A 709 36.75 -32.30 1.58
N PRO A 710 35.42 -32.45 1.78
CA PRO A 710 34.56 -31.39 2.32
C PRO A 710 34.91 -30.97 3.77
N GLN A 711 35.65 -31.81 4.51
CA GLN A 711 36.11 -31.52 5.87
C GLN A 711 37.54 -30.94 5.92
N TYR A 712 38.23 -30.80 4.79
CA TYR A 712 39.57 -30.23 4.73
C TYR A 712 39.53 -28.72 4.45
N GLY A 713 39.76 -27.91 5.50
CA GLY A 713 39.56 -26.45 5.46
C GLY A 713 40.35 -25.68 4.39
N PHE A 714 41.51 -26.18 3.96
CA PHE A 714 42.35 -25.52 2.94
C PHE A 714 41.64 -25.39 1.59
N GLY A 715 40.87 -26.39 1.17
CA GLY A 715 40.14 -26.34 -0.11
C GLY A 715 39.11 -25.21 -0.13
N TRP A 716 38.39 -25.02 0.99
CA TRP A 716 37.40 -23.96 1.18
C TRP A 716 38.07 -22.57 1.28
N LYS A 717 39.20 -22.48 2.00
CA LYS A 717 40.03 -21.27 2.08
C LYS A 717 40.49 -20.83 0.69
N ALA A 718 41.04 -21.77 -0.09
CA ALA A 718 41.51 -21.51 -1.44
C ALA A 718 40.36 -21.14 -2.39
N LEU A 719 39.21 -21.83 -2.31
CA LEU A 719 38.04 -21.51 -3.13
C LEU A 719 37.52 -20.09 -2.87
N GLY A 720 37.43 -19.70 -1.59
CA GLY A 720 37.07 -18.35 -1.19
C GLY A 720 38.05 -17.31 -1.73
N ALA A 721 39.35 -17.54 -1.56
CA ALA A 721 40.39 -16.64 -2.08
C ALA A 721 40.35 -16.50 -3.61
N VAL A 722 40.13 -17.61 -4.33
CA VAL A 722 40.00 -17.61 -5.80
C VAL A 722 38.78 -16.81 -6.24
N TYR A 723 37.60 -17.06 -5.64
CA TYR A 723 36.40 -16.30 -5.98
C TYR A 723 36.52 -14.82 -5.68
N LYS A 724 37.15 -14.45 -4.56
CA LYS A 724 37.45 -13.06 -4.26
C LYS A 724 38.35 -12.44 -5.34
N GLN A 725 39.41 -13.11 -5.75
CA GLN A 725 40.31 -12.58 -6.78
C GLN A 725 39.66 -12.52 -8.18
N MET A 726 38.60 -13.31 -8.40
CA MET A 726 37.73 -13.22 -9.58
C MET A 726 36.67 -12.09 -9.48
N GLY A 727 36.63 -11.33 -8.39
CA GLY A 727 35.60 -10.31 -8.14
C GLY A 727 34.23 -10.88 -7.76
N ARG A 728 34.16 -12.17 -7.42
CA ARG A 728 32.94 -12.89 -7.05
C ARG A 728 32.80 -12.95 -5.52
N SER A 729 32.72 -11.79 -4.88
CA SER A 729 32.76 -11.67 -3.41
C SER A 729 31.58 -12.35 -2.71
N GLU A 730 30.39 -12.36 -3.32
CA GLU A 730 29.24 -13.11 -2.79
C GLU A 730 29.46 -14.63 -2.82
N ASP A 731 30.00 -15.15 -3.93
CA ASP A 731 30.33 -16.58 -4.05
C ASP A 731 31.48 -17.01 -3.13
N ALA A 732 32.37 -16.07 -2.78
CA ALA A 732 33.47 -16.29 -1.85
C ALA A 732 33.00 -16.45 -0.40
N LEU A 733 31.83 -15.92 -0.06
CA LEU A 733 31.34 -15.85 1.31
C LEU A 733 31.12 -17.25 1.92
N ALA A 734 30.32 -18.08 1.27
CA ALA A 734 29.99 -19.41 1.79
C ALA A 734 31.24 -20.31 1.95
N PRO A 735 32.18 -20.37 0.99
CA PRO A 735 33.47 -21.03 1.17
C PRO A 735 34.31 -20.47 2.31
N MET A 736 34.41 -19.14 2.47
CA MET A 736 35.18 -18.52 3.55
C MET A 736 34.58 -18.78 4.93
N GLN A 737 33.25 -18.72 5.07
CA GLN A 737 32.55 -19.10 6.30
C GLN A 737 32.75 -20.57 6.65
N LYS A 738 32.69 -21.46 5.64
CA LYS A 738 32.97 -22.88 5.83
C LYS A 738 34.42 -23.13 6.23
N ALA A 739 35.38 -22.42 5.64
CA ALA A 739 36.78 -22.47 6.04
C ALA A 739 36.98 -21.99 7.48
N ALA A 740 36.31 -20.91 7.90
CA ALA A 740 36.40 -20.37 9.26
C ALA A 740 35.87 -21.35 10.32
N LEU A 741 34.81 -22.10 9.98
CA LEU A 741 34.26 -23.16 10.82
C LEU A 741 35.21 -24.36 10.95
N LEU A 742 35.85 -24.77 9.85
CA LEU A 742 36.73 -25.95 9.83
C LEU A 742 38.13 -25.66 10.38
N THR A 743 38.59 -24.41 10.30
CA THR A 743 39.92 -23.97 10.75
C THR A 743 39.83 -22.72 11.61
N PRO A 744 39.17 -22.78 12.79
CA PRO A 744 38.89 -21.60 13.61
C PRO A 744 40.14 -20.92 14.19
N GLY A 745 41.30 -21.59 14.18
CA GLY A 745 42.59 -21.04 14.60
C GLY A 745 43.45 -20.46 13.48
N ASP A 746 42.98 -20.44 12.22
CA ASP A 746 43.70 -19.84 11.09
C ASP A 746 43.36 -18.34 10.99
N VAL A 747 44.32 -17.48 11.34
CA VAL A 747 44.15 -16.02 11.33
C VAL A 747 43.77 -15.48 9.94
N GLU A 748 44.35 -16.03 8.87
CA GLU A 748 44.12 -15.55 7.51
C GLU A 748 42.70 -15.84 7.04
N VAL A 749 42.06 -16.89 7.57
CA VAL A 749 40.68 -17.22 7.22
C VAL A 749 39.69 -16.21 7.79
N HIS A 750 39.86 -15.83 9.06
CA HIS A 750 39.03 -14.79 9.69
C HIS A 750 39.31 -13.40 9.14
N TYR A 751 40.59 -13.10 8.83
CA TYR A 751 40.95 -11.86 8.15
C TYR A 751 40.32 -11.79 6.76
N ASN A 752 40.46 -12.83 5.93
CA ASN A 752 39.89 -12.85 4.58
C ASN A 752 38.37 -12.84 4.58
N LEU A 753 37.72 -13.50 5.55
CA LEU A 753 36.28 -13.41 5.77
C LEU A 753 35.87 -11.98 6.15
N GLY A 754 36.63 -11.32 7.03
CA GLY A 754 36.44 -9.91 7.38
C GLY A 754 36.56 -8.99 6.17
N VAL A 755 37.58 -9.20 5.32
CA VAL A 755 37.73 -8.42 4.08
C VAL A 755 36.58 -8.71 3.12
N GLY A 756 36.17 -9.96 2.95
CA GLY A 756 35.01 -10.30 2.12
C GLY A 756 33.73 -9.61 2.61
N MET A 757 33.45 -9.66 3.91
CA MET A 757 32.30 -8.97 4.51
C MET A 757 32.38 -7.45 4.36
N GLN A 758 33.58 -6.88 4.51
CA GLN A 758 33.83 -5.46 4.30
C GLN A 758 33.60 -5.06 2.83
N ASP A 759 34.06 -5.86 1.87
CA ASP A 759 33.84 -5.66 0.43
C ASP A 759 32.34 -5.73 0.08
N MET A 760 31.56 -6.49 0.86
CA MET A 760 30.09 -6.58 0.76
C MET A 760 29.35 -5.50 1.56
N GLY A 761 30.06 -4.58 2.23
CA GLY A 761 29.47 -3.51 3.05
C GLY A 761 28.86 -3.96 4.38
N ARG A 762 29.11 -5.22 4.80
CA ARG A 762 28.61 -5.80 6.05
C ARG A 762 29.58 -5.48 7.19
N LEU A 763 29.66 -4.20 7.54
CA LEU A 763 30.71 -3.64 8.40
C LEU A 763 30.71 -4.25 9.82
N GLU A 764 29.55 -4.48 10.43
CA GLU A 764 29.45 -5.08 11.77
C GLU A 764 29.96 -6.54 11.79
N GLU A 765 29.71 -7.30 10.72
CA GLU A 765 30.20 -8.68 10.59
C GLU A 765 31.68 -8.73 10.22
N ALA A 766 32.15 -7.76 9.44
CA ALA A 766 33.56 -7.55 9.18
C ALA A 766 34.30 -7.21 10.47
N GLU A 767 33.76 -6.33 11.33
CA GLU A 767 34.31 -6.01 12.66
C GLU A 767 34.45 -7.30 13.49
N ALA A 768 33.39 -8.10 13.59
CA ALA A 768 33.43 -9.34 14.36
C ALA A 768 34.52 -10.31 13.85
N SER A 769 34.64 -10.42 12.52
CA SER A 769 35.64 -11.28 11.88
C SER A 769 37.07 -10.78 12.09
N TYR A 770 37.31 -9.47 11.99
CA TYR A 770 38.63 -8.89 12.27
C TYR A 770 39.01 -8.97 13.75
N ARG A 771 38.07 -8.76 14.67
CA ARG A 771 38.31 -8.95 16.10
C ARG A 771 38.64 -10.42 16.42
N GLN A 772 38.02 -11.37 15.73
CA GLN A 772 38.36 -12.79 15.87
C GLN A 772 39.75 -13.11 15.31
N ALA A 773 40.14 -12.54 14.17
CA ALA A 773 41.52 -12.64 13.64
C ALA A 773 42.54 -12.07 14.64
N LEU A 774 42.27 -10.89 15.21
CA LEU A 774 43.14 -10.23 16.18
C LEU A 774 43.19 -10.91 17.56
N LYS A 775 42.19 -11.73 17.88
CA LYS A 775 42.22 -12.61 19.06
C LYS A 775 43.19 -13.76 18.88
N ILE A 776 43.39 -14.22 17.64
CA ILE A 776 44.33 -15.29 17.27
C ILE A 776 45.74 -14.73 17.13
N ASP A 777 45.89 -13.62 16.40
CA ASP A 777 47.16 -12.90 16.26
C ASP A 777 46.97 -11.38 16.52
N PRO A 778 47.25 -10.91 17.75
CA PRO A 778 47.17 -9.49 18.09
C PRO A 778 48.18 -8.60 17.36
N ALA A 779 49.22 -9.18 16.73
CA ALA A 779 50.26 -8.47 16.00
C ALA A 779 49.99 -8.40 14.48
N TYR A 780 48.77 -8.72 14.02
CA TYR A 780 48.41 -8.68 12.61
C TYR A 780 48.05 -7.25 12.15
N ALA A 781 49.03 -6.52 11.61
CA ALA A 781 48.93 -5.09 11.28
C ALA A 781 47.76 -4.78 10.32
N ASP A 782 47.57 -5.58 9.29
CA ASP A 782 46.52 -5.36 8.27
C ASP A 782 45.10 -5.53 8.85
N ALA A 783 44.90 -6.41 9.84
CA ALA A 783 43.61 -6.57 10.50
C ALA A 783 43.32 -5.37 11.42
N HIS A 784 44.33 -4.79 12.09
CA HIS A 784 44.15 -3.53 12.83
C HIS A 784 43.81 -2.37 11.89
N ASN A 785 44.47 -2.29 10.72
CA ASN A 785 44.16 -1.26 9.73
C ASN A 785 42.72 -1.40 9.19
N ASN A 786 42.32 -2.61 8.79
CA ASN A 786 40.97 -2.81 8.24
C ASN A 786 39.88 -2.72 9.32
N LEU A 787 40.16 -3.16 10.56
CA LEU A 787 39.26 -2.92 11.69
C LEU A 787 39.10 -1.42 11.95
N GLY A 788 40.18 -0.63 11.87
CA GLY A 788 40.11 0.83 11.95
C GLY A 788 39.21 1.43 10.87
N ALA A 789 39.34 0.96 9.62
CA ALA A 789 38.51 1.42 8.50
C ALA A 789 37.03 1.04 8.68
N VAL A 790 36.76 -0.17 9.18
CA VAL A 790 35.40 -0.61 9.51
C VAL A 790 34.81 0.22 10.65
N LEU A 791 35.54 0.42 11.74
CA LEU A 791 35.09 1.23 12.88
C LEU A 791 34.86 2.69 12.50
N HIS A 792 35.67 3.22 11.57
CA HIS A 792 35.45 4.54 10.99
C HIS A 792 34.15 4.59 10.18
N GLY A 793 33.91 3.59 9.33
CA GLY A 793 32.65 3.43 8.61
C GLY A 793 31.42 3.26 9.50
N LEU A 794 31.58 2.70 10.70
CA LEU A 794 30.55 2.59 11.74
C LEU A 794 30.40 3.86 12.61
N GLY A 795 31.18 4.92 12.34
CA GLY A 795 31.14 6.18 13.09
C GLY A 795 31.81 6.14 14.48
N ARG A 796 32.51 5.06 14.83
CA ARG A 796 33.23 4.87 16.11
C ARG A 796 34.64 5.46 16.03
N LEU A 797 34.71 6.78 15.84
CA LEU A 797 35.93 7.50 15.46
C LEU A 797 37.11 7.30 16.43
N GLU A 798 36.88 7.33 17.74
CA GLU A 798 37.96 7.15 18.73
C GLU A 798 38.56 5.72 18.70
N GLU A 799 37.71 4.72 18.52
CA GLU A 799 38.15 3.32 18.42
C GLU A 799 38.87 3.07 17.09
N ALA A 800 38.38 3.67 16.00
CA ALA A 800 39.06 3.63 14.70
C ALA A 800 40.46 4.24 14.78
N ALA A 801 40.61 5.41 15.43
CA ALA A 801 41.90 6.04 15.63
C ALA A 801 42.85 5.18 16.48
N ALA A 802 42.33 4.50 17.51
CA ALA A 802 43.11 3.57 18.32
C ALA A 802 43.60 2.36 17.50
N SER A 803 42.74 1.79 16.66
CA SER A 803 43.09 0.67 15.77
C SER A 803 44.14 1.07 14.72
N PHE A 804 44.03 2.24 14.08
CA PHE A 804 45.05 2.73 13.14
C PHE A 804 46.40 2.99 13.81
N ARG A 805 46.41 3.63 14.99
CA ARG A 805 47.65 3.80 15.78
C ARG A 805 48.28 2.46 16.13
N ARG A 806 47.47 1.44 16.44
CA ARG A 806 47.98 0.10 16.75
C ARG A 806 48.60 -0.56 15.53
N ALA A 807 48.01 -0.41 14.34
CA ALA A 807 48.59 -0.89 13.08
C ALA A 807 49.97 -0.25 12.84
N LEU A 808 50.11 1.07 13.01
CA LEU A 808 51.36 1.82 12.82
C LEU A 808 52.43 1.50 13.86
N GLN A 809 52.05 1.11 15.09
CA GLN A 809 52.99 0.63 16.10
C GLN A 809 53.59 -0.72 15.71
N ILE A 810 52.82 -1.57 15.04
CA ILE A 810 53.25 -2.91 14.62
C ILE A 810 54.06 -2.81 13.32
N ASP A 811 53.55 -2.08 12.33
CA ASP A 811 54.23 -1.78 11.08
C ASP A 811 54.21 -0.25 10.81
N PRO A 812 55.32 0.45 11.10
CA PRO A 812 55.44 1.89 10.87
C PRO A 812 55.33 2.34 9.41
N VAL A 813 55.37 1.40 8.45
CA VAL A 813 55.29 1.68 7.01
C VAL A 813 53.92 1.30 6.44
N CYS A 814 52.94 0.91 7.27
CA CYS A 814 51.61 0.53 6.81
C CYS A 814 50.92 1.69 6.06
N THR A 815 50.95 1.64 4.72
CA THR A 815 50.61 2.76 3.83
C THR A 815 49.14 3.16 3.84
N GLY A 816 48.25 2.34 4.43
CA GLY A 816 46.83 2.67 4.63
C GLY A 816 46.52 3.31 5.99
N ALA A 817 47.20 2.88 7.06
CA ALA A 817 46.83 3.27 8.42
C ALA A 817 47.17 4.73 8.75
N GLN A 818 48.30 5.25 8.24
CA GLN A 818 48.69 6.64 8.46
C GLN A 818 47.74 7.61 7.75
N ALA A 819 47.41 7.36 6.48
CA ALA A 819 46.49 8.18 5.71
C ALA A 819 45.08 8.20 6.33
N ASN A 820 44.59 7.03 6.77
CA ASN A 820 43.29 6.93 7.42
C ASN A 820 43.25 7.63 8.79
N LEU A 821 44.33 7.54 9.57
CA LEU A 821 44.43 8.23 10.87
C LEU A 821 44.47 9.75 10.70
N ASP A 822 45.19 10.27 9.70
CA ASP A 822 45.30 11.70 9.44
C ASP A 822 43.96 12.29 8.95
N ALA A 823 43.26 11.57 8.07
CA ALA A 823 41.91 11.93 7.62
C ALA A 823 40.90 11.97 8.78
N LEU A 824 40.94 10.96 9.64
CA LEU A 824 40.06 10.83 10.80
C LEU A 824 40.30 11.94 11.84
N GLN A 825 41.56 12.30 12.10
CA GLN A 825 41.88 13.41 13.01
C GLN A 825 41.39 14.76 12.48
N HIS A 826 41.45 14.97 11.17
CA HIS A 826 40.90 16.17 10.55
C HIS A 826 39.37 16.23 10.68
N GLU A 827 38.68 15.11 10.46
CA GLU A 827 37.23 14.98 10.65
C GLU A 827 36.81 15.25 12.09
N MET A 828 37.51 14.67 13.06
CA MET A 828 37.21 14.87 14.49
C MET A 828 37.39 16.33 14.92
N ALA A 829 38.41 17.02 14.40
CA ALA A 829 38.66 18.45 14.67
C ALA A 829 37.56 19.36 14.09
N GLN A 830 37.04 19.04 12.91
CA GLN A 830 35.92 19.77 12.31
C GLN A 830 34.60 19.57 13.09
N ARG A 831 34.35 18.34 13.58
CA ARG A 831 33.17 18.04 14.42
C ARG A 831 33.21 18.78 15.76
N THR A 832 34.39 18.95 16.37
CA THR A 832 34.53 19.74 17.61
C THR A 832 34.28 21.22 17.38
N ALA A 833 34.69 21.76 16.23
CA ALA A 833 34.41 23.14 15.83
C ALA A 833 32.91 23.38 15.57
N SER A 834 32.21 22.39 14.99
CA SER A 834 30.76 22.44 14.75
C SER A 834 29.92 22.31 16.03
N ALA A 835 30.38 21.53 17.02
CA ALA A 835 29.70 21.35 18.30
C ALA A 835 29.67 22.62 19.18
N ALA A 836 30.58 23.58 18.94
CA ALA A 836 30.60 24.87 19.62
C ALA A 836 29.52 25.88 19.13
N MET A 837 28.86 25.61 17.98
CA MET A 837 27.87 26.51 17.36
C MET A 837 26.40 26.12 17.58
N GLN A 838 26.08 25.01 18.26
CA GLN A 838 24.70 24.54 18.44
C GLN A 838 24.36 24.28 19.91
N GLN A 839 23.78 25.28 20.57
CA GLN A 839 22.96 25.08 21.78
C GLN A 839 21.47 25.28 21.45
N VAL A 840 20.80 24.22 20.97
CA VAL A 840 19.36 23.96 21.11
C VAL A 840 19.14 22.43 21.17
N PRO A 841 18.30 21.87 22.07
CA PRO A 841 18.17 20.41 22.27
C PRO A 841 17.18 19.72 21.31
N PRO A 842 17.15 18.37 21.26
CA PRO A 842 16.91 17.59 20.03
C PRO A 842 15.50 16.99 19.91
N ALA A 843 15.09 16.72 18.66
CA ALA A 843 14.04 15.75 18.33
C ALA A 843 14.62 14.70 17.37
N ALA A 844 14.39 13.43 17.70
CA ALA A 844 14.81 12.27 16.93
C ALA A 844 13.83 11.99 15.77
N SER A 845 14.35 11.62 14.59
CA SER A 845 13.65 10.71 13.66
C SER A 845 14.65 10.06 12.69
N ALA A 846 14.27 8.88 12.20
CA ALA A 846 15.03 7.99 11.33
C ALA A 846 15.41 8.61 9.98
N ASN A 847 16.45 8.07 9.34
CA ASN A 847 17.01 8.54 8.08
C ASN A 847 15.93 8.54 6.95
N PRO A 848 15.58 9.69 6.34
CA PRO A 848 14.47 9.82 5.38
C PRO A 848 14.80 9.36 3.96
N TYR A 849 15.91 8.64 3.78
CA TYR A 849 16.42 8.20 2.49
C TYR A 849 16.64 6.69 2.45
N GLN A 850 16.31 6.08 1.30
CA GLN A 850 16.48 4.66 0.99
C GLN A 850 17.66 4.49 0.03
N LEU A 851 18.52 3.50 0.28
CA LEU A 851 19.56 3.09 -0.66
C LEU A 851 19.00 2.05 -1.64
N VAL A 852 19.19 2.27 -2.93
CA VAL A 852 18.66 1.42 -4.01
C VAL A 852 19.75 1.08 -5.01
N ASP A 853 19.89 -0.21 -5.35
CA ASP A 853 20.70 -0.67 -6.49
C ASP A 853 19.92 -0.42 -7.79
N ALA A 854 20.49 0.41 -8.66
CA ALA A 854 19.92 0.82 -9.94
C ALA A 854 20.89 0.52 -11.09
N ARG A 855 20.42 0.67 -12.33
CA ARG A 855 21.17 0.37 -13.57
C ARG A 855 22.56 1.00 -13.58
N HIS A 856 22.64 2.26 -13.14
CA HIS A 856 23.87 3.04 -13.15
C HIS A 856 24.55 3.08 -11.78
N GLY A 857 24.23 2.13 -10.89
CA GLY A 857 24.87 1.94 -9.59
C GLY A 857 23.94 2.28 -8.44
N ARG A 858 24.47 2.70 -7.28
CA ARG A 858 23.67 2.86 -6.07
C ARG A 858 23.21 4.28 -5.86
N PHE A 859 21.94 4.45 -5.54
CA PHE A 859 21.36 5.76 -5.27
C PHE A 859 20.69 5.77 -3.91
N LEU A 860 21.05 6.76 -3.12
CA LEU A 860 20.29 7.28 -1.99
C LEU A 860 19.15 8.14 -2.55
N VAL A 861 17.92 7.69 -2.32
CA VAL A 861 16.71 8.33 -2.85
C VAL A 861 15.69 8.50 -1.74
N SER A 862 14.91 9.57 -1.78
CA SER A 862 13.77 9.69 -0.88
C SER A 862 12.60 8.86 -1.44
N PRO A 863 11.98 7.97 -0.64
CA PRO A 863 10.77 7.27 -1.07
C PRO A 863 9.57 8.21 -1.25
N HIS A 864 9.67 9.45 -0.75
CA HIS A 864 8.65 10.48 -0.88
C HIS A 864 8.74 11.29 -2.18
N ASP A 865 9.84 11.16 -2.93
CA ASP A 865 9.96 11.77 -4.27
C ASP A 865 9.17 10.95 -5.28
N VAL A 866 8.08 11.53 -5.78
CA VAL A 866 7.11 10.87 -6.66
C VAL A 866 7.60 10.68 -8.10
N TYR A 867 8.68 11.36 -8.51
CA TYR A 867 9.28 11.20 -9.82
C TYR A 867 10.58 10.43 -9.72
N LEU A 868 11.70 11.05 -9.34
CA LEU A 868 13.03 10.44 -9.48
C LEU A 868 13.20 9.30 -8.46
N GLY A 869 12.92 9.58 -7.18
CA GLY A 869 13.08 8.58 -6.13
C GLY A 869 12.21 7.34 -6.35
N ARG A 870 10.93 7.53 -6.68
CA ARG A 870 10.01 6.43 -6.98
C ARG A 870 10.41 5.63 -8.22
N ALA A 871 10.90 6.27 -9.29
CA ALA A 871 11.42 5.56 -10.46
C ALA A 871 12.61 4.67 -10.09
N VAL A 872 13.58 5.23 -9.36
CA VAL A 872 14.78 4.50 -8.98
C VAL A 872 14.39 3.32 -8.09
N ILE A 873 13.47 3.49 -7.15
CA ILE A 873 12.96 2.40 -6.28
C ILE A 873 12.27 1.31 -7.09
N LEU A 874 11.35 1.66 -8.00
CA LEU A 874 10.49 0.69 -8.66
C LEU A 874 11.10 0.07 -9.91
N TYR A 875 11.81 0.89 -10.69
CA TYR A 875 12.36 0.53 -11.99
C TYR A 875 13.86 0.29 -11.95
N GLY A 876 14.54 0.70 -10.88
CA GLY A 876 16.00 0.67 -10.80
C GLY A 876 16.64 1.63 -11.80
N GLU A 877 15.93 2.64 -12.28
CA GLU A 877 16.42 3.66 -13.21
C GLU A 877 15.41 4.82 -13.31
N TYR A 878 15.88 5.98 -13.77
CA TYR A 878 15.06 7.11 -14.18
C TYR A 878 15.62 7.67 -15.49
N GLY A 879 14.75 8.04 -16.43
CA GLY A 879 15.18 8.72 -17.67
C GLY A 879 16.07 7.89 -18.59
N GLU A 880 16.06 6.56 -18.52
CA GLU A 880 17.04 5.73 -19.27
C GLU A 880 17.02 5.93 -20.79
N ILE A 881 15.85 6.22 -21.36
CA ILE A 881 15.71 6.55 -22.79
C ILE A 881 16.41 7.88 -23.10
N GLU A 882 16.27 8.86 -22.21
CA GLU A 882 16.92 10.15 -22.30
C GLU A 882 18.44 10.03 -22.13
N TRP A 883 18.89 9.27 -21.13
CA TRP A 883 20.30 8.98 -20.91
C TRP A 883 20.97 8.38 -22.14
N LYS A 884 20.34 7.39 -22.79
CA LYS A 884 20.89 6.77 -24.03
C LYS A 884 21.05 7.77 -25.16
N PHE A 885 20.23 8.82 -25.19
CA PHE A 885 20.38 9.91 -26.14
C PHE A 885 21.53 10.84 -25.74
N LEU A 886 21.57 11.28 -24.48
CA LEU A 886 22.64 12.13 -23.93
C LEU A 886 24.03 11.50 -24.07
N GLU A 887 24.16 10.19 -23.87
CA GLU A 887 25.42 9.45 -24.04
C GLU A 887 26.02 9.65 -25.44
N GLN A 888 25.18 9.76 -26.48
CA GLN A 888 25.62 9.93 -27.86
C GLN A 888 26.10 11.36 -28.16
N LEU A 889 25.71 12.34 -27.35
CA LEU A 889 26.12 13.74 -27.51
C LEU A 889 27.48 14.02 -26.89
N MET A 890 27.96 13.13 -26.01
CA MET A 890 29.28 13.28 -25.39
C MET A 890 30.39 13.04 -26.40
N GLN A 891 31.27 14.01 -26.53
CA GLN A 891 32.38 13.99 -27.48
C GLN A 891 33.68 13.54 -26.81
N ASP A 892 34.46 12.75 -27.52
CA ASP A 892 35.81 12.36 -27.09
C ASP A 892 36.65 13.60 -26.79
N GLY A 893 37.23 13.64 -25.60
CA GLY A 893 38.12 14.71 -25.20
C GLY A 893 37.44 15.99 -24.71
N LYS A 894 36.11 16.02 -24.57
CA LYS A 894 35.36 17.18 -24.05
C LYS A 894 34.87 16.95 -22.62
N ASP A 895 34.86 18.02 -21.83
CA ASP A 895 34.20 18.10 -20.52
C ASP A 895 32.69 18.36 -20.72
N ALA A 896 31.88 18.16 -19.67
CA ALA A 896 30.44 18.48 -19.72
C ALA A 896 30.00 19.32 -18.53
N VAL A 897 28.84 19.95 -18.67
CA VAL A 897 28.19 20.74 -17.63
C VAL A 897 26.74 20.25 -17.50
N GLU A 898 26.26 20.09 -16.28
CA GLU A 898 24.87 19.83 -15.95
C GLU A 898 24.41 20.87 -14.92
N VAL A 899 23.34 21.59 -15.25
CA VAL A 899 22.71 22.60 -14.40
C VAL A 899 21.30 22.12 -14.08
N GLY A 900 20.96 22.05 -12.79
CA GLY A 900 19.76 21.34 -12.34
C GLY A 900 20.00 19.83 -12.27
N ALA A 901 21.08 19.45 -11.58
CA ALA A 901 21.51 18.06 -11.50
C ALA A 901 20.60 17.18 -10.61
N ASN A 902 19.70 17.80 -9.83
CA ASN A 902 18.77 17.13 -8.93
C ASN A 902 19.54 16.13 -8.02
N ILE A 903 18.97 14.97 -7.68
CA ILE A 903 19.66 13.94 -6.87
C ILE A 903 20.76 13.19 -7.64
N GLY A 904 21.05 13.56 -8.90
CA GLY A 904 22.18 13.04 -9.66
C GLY A 904 21.92 11.80 -10.52
N THR A 905 20.67 11.52 -10.89
CA THR A 905 20.30 10.33 -11.71
C THR A 905 21.02 10.31 -13.06
N HIS A 906 21.04 11.44 -13.78
CA HIS A 906 21.85 11.58 -15.00
C HIS A 906 23.32 11.88 -14.70
N THR A 907 23.60 12.66 -13.66
CA THR A 907 24.97 13.05 -13.26
C THR A 907 25.89 11.85 -13.05
N VAL A 908 25.41 10.81 -12.37
CA VAL A 908 26.18 9.57 -12.11
C VAL A 908 26.58 8.89 -13.43
N SER A 909 25.64 8.74 -14.36
CA SER A 909 25.88 8.10 -15.65
C SER A 909 26.81 8.94 -16.53
N MET A 910 26.57 10.25 -16.58
CA MET A 910 27.41 11.23 -17.29
C MET A 910 28.85 11.21 -16.78
N ALA A 911 29.03 11.31 -15.46
CA ALA A 911 30.33 11.32 -14.82
C ALA A 911 31.09 10.01 -15.08
N ARG A 912 30.44 8.85 -15.02
CA ARG A 912 31.08 7.56 -15.32
C ARG A 912 31.58 7.49 -16.75
N LYS A 913 30.77 7.93 -17.72
CA LYS A 913 31.16 7.97 -19.13
C LYS A 913 32.38 8.88 -19.33
N LEU A 914 32.33 10.09 -18.77
CA LEU A 914 33.41 11.07 -18.85
C LEU A 914 34.69 10.58 -18.16
N ALA A 915 34.57 9.88 -17.03
CA ALA A 915 35.72 9.29 -16.33
C ALA A 915 36.45 8.28 -17.23
N GLY A 916 35.71 7.46 -17.96
CA GLY A 916 36.26 6.55 -18.97
C GLY A 916 37.03 7.25 -20.10
N MET A 917 36.74 8.53 -20.34
CA MET A 917 37.42 9.39 -21.33
C MET A 917 38.47 10.31 -20.70
N GLY A 918 38.70 10.22 -19.38
CA GLY A 918 39.60 11.12 -18.64
C GLY A 918 39.11 12.56 -18.56
N ARG A 919 37.79 12.78 -18.57
CA ARG A 919 37.13 14.09 -18.61
C ARG A 919 36.27 14.35 -17.38
N ARG A 920 35.94 15.63 -17.19
CA ARG A 920 35.26 16.14 -15.99
C ARG A 920 33.83 16.57 -16.30
N LEU A 921 33.00 16.52 -15.27
CA LEU A 921 31.64 17.06 -15.26
C LEU A 921 31.57 18.21 -14.26
N LEU A 922 30.96 19.34 -14.61
CA LEU A 922 30.51 20.35 -13.65
C LEU A 922 29.02 20.11 -13.39
N ALA A 923 28.62 19.79 -12.17
CA ALA A 923 27.24 19.55 -11.78
C ALA A 923 26.77 20.62 -10.79
N VAL A 924 25.70 21.33 -11.12
CA VAL A 924 25.18 22.45 -10.32
C VAL A 924 23.77 22.14 -9.85
N GLU A 925 23.54 22.20 -8.54
CA GLU A 925 22.23 21.99 -7.92
C GLU A 925 21.96 23.06 -6.85
N PRO A 926 20.94 23.93 -7.04
CA PRO A 926 20.67 25.04 -6.12
C PRO A 926 20.16 24.63 -4.74
N GLN A 927 19.41 23.53 -4.61
CA GLN A 927 18.73 23.19 -3.37
C GLN A 927 19.70 22.41 -2.44
N PRO A 928 20.06 22.91 -1.24
CA PRO A 928 21.11 22.34 -0.42
C PRO A 928 20.91 20.86 -0.05
N VAL A 929 19.68 20.46 0.24
CA VAL A 929 19.33 19.07 0.60
C VAL A 929 19.46 18.15 -0.62
N VAL A 930 19.00 18.60 -1.78
CA VAL A 930 19.10 17.85 -3.05
C VAL A 930 20.56 17.75 -3.49
N PHE A 931 21.32 18.85 -3.39
CA PHE A 931 22.76 18.90 -3.63
C PHE A 931 23.55 17.93 -2.74
N GLN A 932 23.22 17.88 -1.45
CA GLN A 932 23.82 16.91 -0.52
C GLN A 932 23.53 15.47 -0.96
N ASN A 933 22.30 15.20 -1.40
CA ASN A 933 21.93 13.87 -1.89
C ASN A 933 22.64 13.52 -3.21
N MET A 934 22.77 14.47 -4.14
CA MET A 934 23.58 14.31 -5.35
C MET A 934 25.03 13.97 -5.03
N CYS A 935 25.64 14.69 -4.09
CA CYS A 935 27.02 14.43 -3.67
C CYS A 935 27.15 13.06 -3.01
N ALA A 936 26.18 12.65 -2.20
CA ALA A 936 26.12 11.31 -1.63
C ALA A 936 26.03 10.24 -2.73
N ASN A 937 25.20 10.45 -3.75
CA ASN A 937 25.06 9.54 -4.89
C ASN A 937 26.32 9.45 -5.75
N LEU A 938 27.01 10.55 -5.99
CA LEU A 938 28.32 10.54 -6.64
C LEU A 938 29.35 9.75 -5.82
N ALA A 939 29.39 9.96 -4.51
CA ALA A 939 30.29 9.25 -3.60
C ALA A 939 30.00 7.74 -3.53
N LEU A 940 28.72 7.35 -3.44
CA LEU A 940 28.26 5.95 -3.45
C LEU A 940 28.70 5.21 -4.72
N ASN A 941 28.87 5.93 -5.83
CA ASN A 941 29.30 5.38 -7.10
C ASN A 941 30.79 5.58 -7.40
N GLY A 942 31.57 6.12 -6.45
CA GLY A 942 33.01 6.32 -6.59
C GLY A 942 33.40 7.33 -7.67
N LEU A 943 32.57 8.34 -7.93
CA LEU A 943 32.75 9.29 -9.02
C LEU A 943 33.37 10.59 -8.51
N PHE A 944 34.67 10.77 -8.79
CA PHE A 944 35.47 11.91 -8.31
C PHE A 944 35.86 12.90 -9.43
N ASN A 945 35.45 12.64 -10.67
CA ASN A 945 35.68 13.54 -11.81
C ASN A 945 34.60 14.62 -11.94
N VAL A 946 33.79 14.82 -10.90
CA VAL A 946 32.72 15.82 -10.87
C VAL A 946 33.12 17.00 -10.00
N VAL A 947 33.01 18.21 -10.54
CA VAL A 947 33.03 19.46 -9.81
C VAL A 947 31.57 19.76 -9.43
N SER A 948 31.24 19.72 -8.14
CA SER A 948 29.87 19.90 -7.67
C SER A 948 29.69 21.29 -7.04
N GLU A 949 28.70 22.05 -7.48
CA GLU A 949 28.42 23.40 -6.95
C GLU A 949 26.98 23.53 -6.40
N ASN A 950 26.87 23.99 -5.14
CA ASN A 950 25.58 24.41 -4.57
C ASN A 950 25.36 25.90 -4.84
N ALA A 951 24.78 26.18 -6.00
CA ALA A 951 24.44 27.50 -6.49
C ALA A 951 23.25 27.40 -7.45
N ALA A 952 22.52 28.48 -7.63
CA ALA A 952 21.64 28.65 -8.78
C ALA A 952 22.43 29.29 -9.92
N CYS A 953 22.11 28.95 -11.16
CA CYS A 953 22.67 29.59 -12.33
C CYS A 953 21.71 30.66 -12.85
N GLY A 954 22.21 31.88 -13.03
CA GLY A 954 21.43 33.00 -13.57
C GLY A 954 22.28 33.87 -14.51
N ASP A 955 21.68 34.93 -15.03
CA ASP A 955 22.30 35.88 -15.96
C ASP A 955 23.30 36.84 -15.26
N ALA A 956 23.14 37.06 -13.96
CA ALA A 956 24.01 37.91 -13.15
C ALA A 956 24.20 37.38 -11.72
N PRO A 957 25.28 37.79 -11.01
CA PRO A 957 25.46 37.46 -9.60
C PRO A 957 24.33 38.05 -8.74
N GLY A 958 23.73 37.23 -7.88
CA GLY A 958 22.59 37.64 -7.08
C GLY A 958 22.15 36.60 -6.06
N TRP A 959 20.90 36.69 -5.65
CA TRP A 959 20.26 35.73 -4.75
C TRP A 959 18.91 35.33 -5.30
N LEU A 960 18.61 34.04 -5.24
CA LEU A 960 17.29 33.49 -5.53
C LEU A 960 16.75 32.81 -4.28
N THR A 961 15.43 32.70 -4.21
CA THR A 961 14.73 31.99 -3.14
C THR A 961 13.92 30.83 -3.68
N PHE A 962 13.71 29.83 -2.86
CA PHE A 962 12.87 28.67 -3.16
C PHE A 962 12.25 28.17 -1.85
N GLU A 963 11.19 27.39 -1.94
CA GLU A 963 10.65 26.73 -0.75
C GLU A 963 11.48 25.50 -0.39
N ALA A 964 11.73 25.31 0.90
CA ALA A 964 12.35 24.08 1.40
C ALA A 964 11.56 22.85 0.90
N PRO A 965 12.22 21.84 0.32
CA PRO A 965 11.57 20.56 0.02
C PRO A 965 10.97 19.95 1.28
N ASP A 966 9.64 19.92 1.36
CA ASP A 966 8.90 19.24 2.41
C ASP A 966 8.61 17.80 1.98
N TYR A 967 9.56 16.89 2.22
CA TYR A 967 9.41 15.46 1.95
C TYR A 967 8.39 14.74 2.87
N SER A 968 7.76 15.46 3.80
CA SER A 968 6.64 14.96 4.61
C SER A 968 5.27 15.19 3.96
N ARG A 969 5.20 15.98 2.88
CA ARG A 969 3.98 16.20 2.08
C ARG A 969 3.91 15.25 0.88
N GLU A 970 2.74 14.64 0.67
CA GLU A 970 2.45 13.86 -0.54
C GLU A 970 2.60 14.72 -1.82
N ASN A 971 3.09 14.10 -2.91
CA ASN A 971 3.32 14.72 -4.22
C ASN A 971 4.39 15.82 -4.29
N ASN A 972 5.38 15.78 -3.41
CA ASN A 972 6.54 16.66 -3.51
C ASN A 972 7.66 16.00 -4.34
N SER A 973 7.99 16.56 -5.51
CA SER A 973 9.07 16.08 -6.39
C SER A 973 10.46 16.48 -5.91
N GLY A 974 10.58 17.24 -4.81
CA GLY A 974 11.83 17.82 -4.35
C GLY A 974 12.29 19.04 -5.16
N GLY A 975 12.01 19.08 -6.47
CA GLY A 975 12.24 20.23 -7.35
C GLY A 975 11.24 21.35 -7.08
N VAL A 976 11.74 22.53 -6.70
CA VAL A 976 10.89 23.70 -6.42
C VAL A 976 11.31 24.84 -7.33
N SER A 977 10.34 25.47 -8.00
CA SER A 977 10.61 26.62 -8.87
C SER A 977 11.32 27.74 -8.11
N MET A 978 12.41 28.20 -8.69
CA MET A 978 13.19 29.31 -8.16
C MET A 978 12.41 30.62 -8.30
N ARG A 979 12.60 31.54 -7.34
CA ARG A 979 11.88 32.82 -7.29
C ARG A 979 12.83 33.98 -7.06
N GLU A 980 12.68 35.00 -7.89
CA GLU A 980 13.44 36.26 -7.81
C GLU A 980 12.81 37.26 -6.82
N ASP A 981 11.54 37.06 -6.47
CA ASP A 981 10.76 37.98 -5.62
C ASP A 981 11.08 37.87 -4.12
N GLY A 982 11.94 36.92 -3.74
CA GLY A 982 12.35 36.71 -2.35
C GLY A 982 11.32 35.99 -1.47
N SER A 983 10.24 35.47 -2.04
CA SER A 983 9.12 34.87 -1.29
C SER A 983 9.39 33.47 -0.74
N GLY A 984 10.48 32.81 -1.14
CA GLY A 984 10.81 31.45 -0.67
C GLY A 984 11.40 31.40 0.74
N SER A 985 11.16 30.29 1.45
CA SER A 985 11.70 30.05 2.80
C SER A 985 13.21 29.84 2.87
N GLN A 986 13.87 29.48 1.77
CA GLN A 986 15.31 29.31 1.66
C GLN A 986 15.91 30.19 0.57
N ARG A 987 17.20 30.51 0.69
CA ARG A 987 17.92 31.40 -0.22
C ARG A 987 19.23 30.77 -0.68
N VAL A 988 19.55 30.91 -1.96
CA VAL A 988 20.80 30.45 -2.58
C VAL A 988 21.40 31.54 -3.48
N ARG A 989 22.73 31.54 -3.60
CA ARG A 989 23.45 32.44 -4.51
C ARG A 989 23.08 32.11 -5.96
N SER A 990 22.76 33.14 -6.73
CA SER A 990 22.70 33.07 -8.19
C SER A 990 24.05 33.45 -8.75
N VAL A 991 24.61 32.63 -9.64
CA VAL A 991 25.95 32.81 -10.20
C VAL A 991 25.89 32.59 -11.71
N PRO A 992 26.50 33.46 -12.54
CA PRO A 992 26.66 33.20 -13.96
C PRO A 992 27.45 31.90 -14.20
N LEU A 993 26.99 31.08 -15.13
CA LEU A 993 27.66 29.81 -15.43
C LEU A 993 29.11 30.02 -15.88
N ASP A 994 29.40 31.12 -16.57
CA ASP A 994 30.75 31.52 -16.95
C ASP A 994 31.72 31.69 -15.76
N ASP A 995 31.20 32.02 -14.58
CA ASP A 995 32.00 32.19 -13.36
C ASP A 995 32.21 30.85 -12.62
N LEU A 996 31.34 29.85 -12.87
CA LEU A 996 31.45 28.51 -12.30
C LEU A 996 32.30 27.58 -13.18
N VAL A 997 32.27 27.74 -14.51
CA VAL A 997 33.03 26.91 -15.45
C VAL A 997 34.53 27.26 -15.36
N PRO A 998 35.39 26.34 -14.88
CA PRO A 998 36.81 26.63 -14.75
C PRO A 998 37.43 26.95 -16.11
N GLY A 999 38.42 27.87 -16.14
CA GLY A 999 39.03 28.34 -17.38
C GLY A 999 39.66 27.24 -18.26
N ASN A 1000 39.97 26.07 -17.68
CA ASN A 1000 40.50 24.91 -18.37
C ASN A 1000 39.45 23.86 -18.76
N PHE A 1001 38.15 24.14 -18.62
CA PHE A 1001 37.08 23.26 -19.10
C PHE A 1001 36.87 23.44 -20.60
N ASP A 1002 37.00 22.34 -21.34
CA ASP A 1002 36.65 22.27 -22.77
C ASP A 1002 35.27 21.64 -22.92
N VAL A 1003 34.23 22.44 -22.68
CA VAL A 1003 32.83 22.00 -22.59
C VAL A 1003 32.29 21.58 -23.96
N GLY A 1004 31.93 20.30 -24.11
CA GLY A 1004 31.28 19.75 -25.31
C GLY A 1004 29.77 19.58 -25.18
N LEU A 1005 29.25 19.51 -23.96
CA LEU A 1005 27.81 19.35 -23.67
C LEU A 1005 27.41 20.20 -22.46
N ILE A 1006 26.30 20.93 -22.58
CA ILE A 1006 25.61 21.58 -21.46
C ILE A 1006 24.20 20.99 -21.36
N LYS A 1007 23.89 20.32 -20.25
CA LYS A 1007 22.55 19.87 -19.89
C LYS A 1007 21.91 20.89 -18.93
N ILE A 1008 20.66 21.28 -19.16
CA ILE A 1008 19.94 22.26 -18.35
C ILE A 1008 18.53 21.76 -18.01
N ASP A 1009 18.20 21.72 -16.73
CA ASP A 1009 16.91 21.23 -16.20
C ASP A 1009 16.54 22.08 -14.97
N VAL A 1010 16.00 23.28 -15.19
CA VAL A 1010 15.93 24.33 -14.15
C VAL A 1010 14.59 25.05 -14.11
N GLU A 1011 13.47 24.33 -14.15
CA GLU A 1011 12.13 24.79 -13.76
C GLU A 1011 11.78 26.25 -14.15
N GLY A 1012 12.08 26.66 -15.39
CA GLY A 1012 11.77 28.00 -15.94
C GLY A 1012 12.87 29.05 -15.85
N PHE A 1013 14.13 28.67 -15.62
CA PHE A 1013 15.31 29.56 -15.63
C PHE A 1013 16.27 29.30 -16.80
N GLU A 1014 15.89 28.47 -17.77
CA GLU A 1014 16.78 27.92 -18.80
C GLU A 1014 17.43 29.03 -19.63
N GLN A 1015 16.67 30.03 -20.04
CA GLN A 1015 17.18 31.17 -20.80
C GLN A 1015 18.22 31.97 -19.98
N LYS A 1016 17.99 32.19 -18.68
CA LYS A 1016 18.92 32.92 -17.82
C LYS A 1016 20.23 32.16 -17.60
N VAL A 1017 20.16 30.84 -17.49
CA VAL A 1017 21.37 30.00 -17.44
C VAL A 1017 22.21 30.19 -18.71
N LEU A 1018 21.57 30.22 -19.88
CA LEU A 1018 22.26 30.45 -21.15
C LEU A 1018 22.84 31.87 -21.28
N GLU A 1019 22.12 32.89 -20.82
CA GLU A 1019 22.61 34.27 -20.76
C GLU A 1019 23.83 34.41 -19.83
N GLY A 1020 23.85 33.68 -18.72
CA GLY A 1020 24.99 33.56 -17.82
C GLY A 1020 26.15 32.70 -18.34
N ALA A 1021 25.98 32.01 -19.47
CA ALA A 1021 26.95 31.10 -20.08
C ALA A 1021 27.55 31.62 -21.39
N THR A 1022 27.31 32.89 -21.75
CA THR A 1022 27.62 33.44 -23.07
C THR A 1022 29.08 33.32 -23.47
N LYS A 1023 30.04 33.50 -22.55
CA LYS A 1023 31.48 33.37 -22.86
C LYS A 1023 31.85 31.89 -23.08
N THR A 1024 31.31 30.99 -22.27
CA THR A 1024 31.52 29.54 -22.40
C THR A 1024 30.94 29.03 -23.71
N ILE A 1025 29.73 29.45 -24.06
CA ILE A 1025 29.07 29.10 -25.34
C ILE A 1025 29.88 29.64 -26.53
N ALA A 1026 30.32 30.91 -26.47
CA ALA A 1026 31.12 31.50 -27.53
C ALA A 1026 32.50 30.81 -27.69
N ARG A 1027 33.12 30.40 -26.57
CA ARG A 1027 34.44 29.76 -26.56
C ARG A 1027 34.40 28.31 -27.02
N CYS A 1028 33.47 27.52 -26.48
CA CYS A 1028 33.49 26.06 -26.61
C CYS A 1028 32.50 25.53 -27.64
N ARG A 1029 31.51 26.34 -28.06
CA ARG A 1029 30.42 25.94 -28.98
C ARG A 1029 29.84 24.55 -28.64
N PRO A 1030 29.40 24.32 -27.38
CA PRO A 1030 28.94 23.01 -26.93
C PRO A 1030 27.61 22.62 -27.59
N ALA A 1031 27.29 21.33 -27.62
CA ALA A 1031 25.91 20.89 -27.73
C ALA A 1031 25.15 21.32 -26.46
N ILE A 1032 23.91 21.77 -26.61
CA ILE A 1032 23.07 22.16 -25.48
C ILE A 1032 21.84 21.26 -25.50
N TYR A 1033 21.52 20.66 -24.36
CA TYR A 1033 20.33 19.85 -24.18
C TYR A 1033 19.58 20.39 -22.98
N LEU A 1034 18.34 20.83 -23.17
CA LEU A 1034 17.59 21.49 -22.11
C LEU A 1034 16.15 21.04 -22.05
N GLU A 1035 15.56 21.06 -20.86
CA GLU A 1035 14.12 20.90 -20.68
C GLU A 1035 13.39 22.19 -21.08
N ASN A 1036 12.32 22.08 -21.85
CA ASN A 1036 11.54 23.18 -22.38
C ASN A 1036 10.05 22.82 -22.29
N ASP A 1037 9.53 22.83 -21.06
CA ASP A 1037 8.16 22.46 -20.72
C ASP A 1037 7.28 23.71 -20.43
N ARG A 1038 7.89 24.90 -20.30
CA ARG A 1038 7.21 26.20 -20.12
C ARG A 1038 6.87 26.84 -21.45
N VAL A 1039 5.68 26.52 -21.97
CA VAL A 1039 5.17 26.98 -23.27
C VAL A 1039 5.28 28.51 -23.45
N GLU A 1040 5.01 29.29 -22.40
CA GLU A 1040 5.05 30.75 -22.42
C GLU A 1040 6.46 31.35 -22.54
N GLN A 1041 7.50 30.60 -22.14
CA GLN A 1041 8.91 31.04 -22.20
C GLN A 1041 9.63 30.48 -23.42
N SER A 1042 9.14 29.36 -23.95
CA SER A 1042 9.76 28.59 -25.04
C SER A 1042 10.12 29.42 -26.28
N LYS A 1043 9.23 30.34 -26.69
CA LYS A 1043 9.45 31.18 -27.87
C LYS A 1043 10.71 32.04 -27.75
N ALA A 1044 10.88 32.73 -26.62
CA ALA A 1044 12.01 33.62 -26.39
C ALA A 1044 13.33 32.83 -26.31
N LEU A 1045 13.29 31.66 -25.67
CA LEU A 1045 14.41 30.73 -25.59
C LEU A 1045 14.86 30.21 -26.97
N ILE A 1046 13.92 29.81 -27.83
CA ILE A 1046 14.18 29.35 -29.20
C ILE A 1046 14.80 30.47 -30.03
N GLU A 1047 14.21 31.67 -29.99
CA GLU A 1047 14.72 32.85 -30.71
C GLU A 1047 16.14 33.22 -30.27
N TRP A 1048 16.43 33.13 -28.97
CA TRP A 1048 17.76 33.37 -28.42
C TRP A 1048 18.80 32.37 -28.95
N LEU A 1049 18.48 31.07 -28.94
CA LEU A 1049 19.38 30.03 -29.44
C LEU A 1049 19.65 30.15 -30.94
N TRP A 1050 18.63 30.49 -31.73
CA TRP A 1050 18.82 30.80 -33.15
C TRP A 1050 19.75 31.99 -33.35
N ALA A 1051 19.57 33.07 -32.58
CA ALA A 1051 20.45 34.23 -32.61
C ALA A 1051 21.89 33.89 -32.20
N ALA A 1052 22.07 32.93 -31.29
CA ALA A 1052 23.37 32.38 -30.89
C ALA A 1052 24.00 31.41 -31.92
N GLY A 1053 23.34 31.17 -33.06
CA GLY A 1053 23.85 30.34 -34.15
C GLY A 1053 23.72 28.85 -33.88
N TYR A 1054 22.57 28.42 -33.35
CA TYR A 1054 22.21 27.01 -33.11
C TYR A 1054 21.05 26.56 -34.00
N LYS A 1055 21.04 25.27 -34.33
CA LYS A 1055 19.91 24.52 -34.91
C LYS A 1055 19.27 23.67 -33.81
N LEU A 1056 17.95 23.51 -33.86
CA LEU A 1056 17.16 22.97 -32.75
C LEU A 1056 16.31 21.78 -33.16
N TRP A 1057 16.15 20.82 -32.25
CA TRP A 1057 15.27 19.65 -32.42
C TRP A 1057 14.55 19.31 -31.11
N TRP A 1058 13.28 18.92 -31.21
CA TRP A 1058 12.50 18.36 -30.11
C TRP A 1058 12.86 16.91 -29.83
N HIS A 1059 13.11 16.59 -28.56
CA HIS A 1059 13.27 15.23 -28.04
C HIS A 1059 12.30 15.02 -26.88
N ILE A 1060 11.33 14.12 -27.07
CA ILE A 1060 10.21 13.93 -26.13
C ILE A 1060 10.20 12.48 -25.63
N PRO A 1061 11.19 12.07 -24.81
CA PRO A 1061 11.27 10.70 -24.32
C PRO A 1061 10.17 10.43 -23.27
N PRO A 1062 9.47 9.29 -23.35
CA PRO A 1062 8.58 8.87 -22.28
C PRO A 1062 9.40 8.56 -21.02
N LEU A 1063 8.85 8.89 -19.84
CA LEU A 1063 9.55 8.62 -18.58
C LEU A 1063 9.59 7.11 -18.25
N PHE A 1064 8.61 6.34 -18.73
CA PHE A 1064 8.58 4.90 -18.56
C PHE A 1064 9.35 4.17 -19.66
N ASN A 1065 10.28 3.31 -19.24
CA ASN A 1065 10.99 2.38 -20.10
C ASN A 1065 10.45 0.95 -19.89
N PRO A 1066 9.81 0.32 -20.90
CA PRO A 1066 9.36 -1.07 -20.81
C PRO A 1066 10.49 -2.09 -20.59
N GLY A 1067 11.73 -1.73 -20.92
CA GLY A 1067 12.94 -2.52 -20.68
C GLY A 1067 13.72 -2.09 -19.44
N ASN A 1068 13.04 -1.58 -18.40
CA ASN A 1068 13.69 -1.08 -17.20
C ASN A 1068 14.47 -2.15 -16.43
N PHE A 1069 15.44 -1.70 -15.63
CA PHE A 1069 16.39 -2.53 -14.90
C PHE A 1069 15.72 -3.56 -14.00
N ALA A 1070 14.62 -3.19 -13.34
CA ALA A 1070 13.86 -4.08 -12.48
C ALA A 1070 12.90 -5.03 -13.23
N GLY A 1071 12.82 -4.96 -14.57
CA GLY A 1071 11.96 -5.82 -15.39
C GLY A 1071 10.46 -5.62 -15.16
N LYS A 1072 10.04 -4.44 -14.70
CA LYS A 1072 8.64 -4.14 -14.37
C LYS A 1072 7.84 -3.72 -15.60
N SER A 1073 6.68 -4.32 -15.82
CA SER A 1073 5.78 -3.98 -16.94
C SER A 1073 4.79 -2.86 -16.61
N GLU A 1074 4.61 -2.54 -15.33
CA GLU A 1074 3.68 -1.50 -14.87
C GLU A 1074 4.25 -0.10 -15.12
N ASN A 1075 3.46 0.77 -15.75
CA ASN A 1075 3.83 2.16 -16.04
C ASN A 1075 3.16 3.12 -15.04
N ILE A 1076 3.90 3.57 -14.03
CA ILE A 1076 3.46 4.52 -12.99
C ILE A 1076 3.34 5.95 -13.51
N TYR A 1077 3.96 6.25 -14.66
CA TYR A 1077 3.96 7.58 -15.26
C TYR A 1077 2.84 7.75 -16.29
N GLY A 1078 2.10 6.69 -16.65
CA GLY A 1078 1.10 6.74 -17.70
C GLY A 1078 1.67 7.28 -19.01
N ASN A 1079 1.07 8.33 -19.58
CA ASN A 1079 1.52 8.96 -20.83
C ASN A 1079 2.46 10.15 -20.61
N VAL A 1080 3.08 10.30 -19.43
CA VAL A 1080 3.99 11.41 -19.14
C VAL A 1080 5.32 11.22 -19.89
N ALA A 1081 5.79 12.30 -20.50
CA ALA A 1081 7.07 12.41 -21.19
C ALA A 1081 7.78 13.70 -20.74
N SER A 1082 9.11 13.72 -20.82
CA SER A 1082 9.88 14.95 -20.63
C SER A 1082 9.97 15.71 -21.96
N PHE A 1083 9.81 17.02 -21.93
CA PHE A 1083 9.77 17.87 -23.12
C PHE A 1083 11.11 18.58 -23.29
N ASN A 1084 12.04 17.93 -23.98
CA ASN A 1084 13.40 18.44 -24.14
C ASN A 1084 13.68 18.99 -25.53
N MET A 1085 14.71 19.82 -25.61
CA MET A 1085 15.23 20.38 -26.85
C MET A 1085 16.74 20.17 -26.95
N LEU A 1086 17.18 19.64 -28.08
CA LEU A 1086 18.58 19.61 -28.48
C LEU A 1086 18.90 20.86 -29.31
N ALA A 1087 19.95 21.57 -28.94
CA ALA A 1087 20.57 22.61 -29.74
C ALA A 1087 22.00 22.21 -30.15
N LEU A 1088 22.27 22.23 -31.45
CA LEU A 1088 23.63 22.03 -31.99
C LEU A 1088 24.11 23.29 -32.71
N PRO A 1089 25.41 23.64 -32.61
CA PRO A 1089 25.98 24.73 -33.39
C PRO A 1089 25.71 24.55 -34.89
N THR A 1090 25.42 25.63 -35.62
CA THR A 1090 25.08 25.58 -37.05
C THR A 1090 26.12 24.90 -37.94
N GLU A 1091 27.38 24.98 -37.53
CA GLU A 1091 28.58 24.42 -38.17
C GLU A 1091 28.80 22.93 -37.86
N THR A 1092 28.04 22.36 -36.92
CA THR A 1092 28.14 20.94 -36.56
C THR A 1092 27.65 20.06 -37.72
N ALA A 1093 28.53 19.21 -38.25
CA ALA A 1093 28.26 18.34 -39.40
C ALA A 1093 27.54 17.03 -39.05
N ILE A 1094 26.77 17.01 -37.95
CA ILE A 1094 26.07 15.82 -37.44
C ILE A 1094 24.66 15.77 -38.02
N THR A 1095 24.27 14.62 -38.58
CA THR A 1095 22.90 14.35 -39.03
C THR A 1095 22.08 13.85 -37.84
N VAL A 1096 21.05 14.61 -37.43
CA VAL A 1096 20.11 14.22 -36.38
C VAL A 1096 18.98 13.38 -37.00
N GLN A 1097 18.82 12.14 -36.57
CA GLN A 1097 17.77 11.23 -37.03
C GLN A 1097 16.77 10.96 -35.90
N GLY A 1098 15.48 10.86 -36.23
CA GLY A 1098 14.43 10.48 -35.28
C GLY A 1098 13.94 11.60 -34.36
N LEU A 1099 14.51 12.80 -34.42
CA LEU A 1099 14.02 14.00 -33.73
C LEU A 1099 13.33 14.96 -34.68
N THR A 1100 12.38 15.74 -34.15
CA THR A 1100 11.61 16.71 -34.94
C THR A 1100 12.35 18.05 -34.95
N PRO A 1101 12.74 18.61 -36.12
CA PRO A 1101 13.37 19.92 -36.17
C PRO A 1101 12.42 21.01 -35.68
N VAL A 1102 12.95 22.01 -34.97
CA VAL A 1102 12.19 23.20 -34.58
C VAL A 1102 12.29 24.21 -35.74
N GLU A 1103 11.18 24.40 -36.46
CA GLU A 1103 11.10 25.32 -37.60
C GLU A 1103 10.31 26.61 -37.28
N ASP A 1104 9.49 26.58 -36.22
CA ASP A 1104 8.66 27.69 -35.77
C ASP A 1104 8.80 27.86 -34.25
N SER A 1105 9.28 29.03 -33.82
CA SER A 1105 9.44 29.37 -32.41
C SER A 1105 8.11 29.57 -31.68
N GLY A 1106 7.00 29.71 -32.41
CA GLY A 1106 5.64 29.80 -31.87
C GLY A 1106 4.96 28.44 -31.68
N ALA A 1107 5.51 27.36 -32.23
CA ALA A 1107 4.91 26.03 -32.19
C ALA A 1107 5.55 25.16 -31.10
N HIS A 1108 4.76 24.80 -30.09
CA HIS A 1108 5.21 23.95 -28.98
C HIS A 1108 4.56 22.56 -29.02
N PRO A 1109 5.30 21.44 -28.83
CA PRO A 1109 4.71 20.11 -28.81
C PRO A 1109 3.62 19.92 -27.76
N LEU A 1110 3.73 20.55 -26.58
CA LEU A 1110 2.68 20.55 -25.54
C LEU A 1110 1.35 21.21 -25.95
N GLN A 1111 1.32 22.01 -27.01
CA GLN A 1111 0.08 22.65 -27.50
C GLN A 1111 -0.76 21.71 -28.39
N HIS A 1112 -0.25 20.53 -28.73
CA HIS A 1112 -0.84 19.53 -29.60
C HIS A 1112 -0.97 18.19 -28.89
#